data_AF-A0A7W8VG38-F1
#
_entry.id   AF-A0A7W8VG38-F1
#
_cell.length_a   1.000
_cell.length_b   1.000
_cell.length_c   1.000
_cell.angle_alpha   90.00
_cell.angle_beta   90.00
_cell.angle_gamma   90.00
#
_symmetry.space_group_name_H-M   'P 1'
#
loop_
_entity.id
_entity.type
_entity.pdbx_description
1 polymer ?
#
loop_
_entity_poly.entity_id
_entity_poly.type
_entity_poly.pdbx_seq_one_letter_code
_entity_poly.pdbx_strand_id
1 'polypeptide(L)'
;MPSAPAVFVDREHDLEEIGRLLERTTGTCVLLCEGPRGVGKSALLLRAADEFAGRFPDGRLYYDYSRGDGARRADPDAALTEFLIMLGVREEFLPTTYEGRLAEYRNRTADAAVLVIVEGAEEPAQVRQLVPAGPRSALLACGDGPALAELSIEPGGALPLPLDPLPDEHARELLHALCPRLDGGADGPALDRLVAACEGLPLALVMVAGRLRRDRRTGVTALADELSDEKRRLSAIRVNGGVTLSAAFGLSYRRLSGGAAELYRALGAWPGEVFDDGLAAAALGGNGGSDEVMPLLDELTAANLLVEEAGRLFRFRHGLIVLDARDRAAEEDPEEERTGRLRRMLDLYMVPLAFADRAVMGERTSPVDVDALTAGARDPFPEGDQGKRAALAWLGRERGTLLAAVRAAAAAGLHDRAWKIAVLATALYMNIRYLQDWAESGLLGAEAAREDGDPRGEIRLRSTVSRPLADLGRMDQAKQQIERAVELAGSIGDVLLEASAHEFHGRYLDLVDRERALAAYTRAEELSSSAGDGRNARRGAALAVYFRGRTLAELGRKEEAAADLEDALTRFLALSDPDERMAARVRTGLGDLRLKEKAYQQALPHFTAAIEALERRGGNSHYEALARESLADALTALGLPGEAERHLRRALEIHREGGGPRARILERRLEEEHGGNRS
;
A
#
# COMPACT_ATOMS: atom_id res chain seq x y z
N MET A 1 8.39 11.23 2.91
CA MET A 1 9.77 10.87 3.34
C MET A 1 9.86 11.09 4.85
N PRO A 2 10.46 10.18 5.62
CA PRO A 2 10.73 10.40 7.05
C PRO A 2 11.70 11.57 7.26
N SER A 3 11.63 12.23 8.41
CA SER A 3 12.61 13.26 8.79
C SER A 3 13.96 12.62 9.16
N ALA A 4 15.07 13.28 8.80
CA ALA A 4 16.38 12.90 9.28
C ALA A 4 16.45 12.96 10.83
N PRO A 5 17.32 12.17 11.47
CA PRO A 5 17.50 12.22 12.92
C PRO A 5 17.92 13.62 13.38
N ALA A 6 17.35 14.09 14.50
CA ALA A 6 17.68 15.40 15.06
C ALA A 6 19.13 15.51 15.58
N VAL A 7 19.74 14.36 15.93
CA VAL A 7 21.15 14.27 16.32
C VAL A 7 21.84 13.39 15.29
N PHE A 8 22.82 13.95 14.60
CA PHE A 8 23.60 13.33 13.54
C PHE A 8 25.06 13.74 13.73
N VAL A 9 25.98 12.78 13.78
CA VAL A 9 27.38 12.98 14.16
C VAL A 9 28.27 12.13 13.25
N ASP A 10 29.42 12.68 12.87
CA ASP A 10 30.54 12.01 12.18
C ASP A 10 30.17 11.25 10.92
N ARG A 11 29.63 12.01 9.98
CA ARG A 11 29.26 11.55 8.64
C ARG A 11 29.45 12.64 7.61
N GLU A 12 30.15 13.72 7.96
CA GLU A 12 30.50 14.81 7.07
C GLU A 12 31.34 14.29 5.91
N HIS A 13 32.31 13.40 6.20
CA HIS A 13 33.10 12.77 5.15
C HIS A 13 32.26 11.90 4.21
N ASP A 14 31.33 11.11 4.76
CA ASP A 14 30.41 10.27 3.97
C ASP A 14 29.48 11.14 3.11
N LEU A 15 28.97 12.26 3.64
CA LEU A 15 28.18 13.23 2.90
C LEU A 15 29.01 13.93 1.80
N GLU A 16 30.25 14.33 2.09
CA GLU A 16 31.17 14.89 1.10
C GLU A 16 31.49 13.91 -0.02
N GLU A 17 31.66 12.62 0.30
CA GLU A 17 31.84 11.56 -0.69
C GLU A 17 30.60 11.40 -1.56
N ILE A 18 29.40 11.34 -0.97
CA ILE A 18 28.13 11.33 -1.72
C ILE A 18 28.07 12.54 -2.66
N GLY A 19 28.37 13.74 -2.16
CA GLY A 19 28.39 14.97 -2.96
C GLY A 19 29.36 14.89 -4.15
N ARG A 20 30.57 14.36 -3.94
CA ARG A 20 31.59 14.14 -4.98
C ARG A 20 31.15 13.09 -6.01
N LEU A 21 30.54 11.99 -5.58
CA LEU A 21 30.05 10.93 -6.49
C LEU A 21 28.86 11.41 -7.34
N LEU A 22 27.97 12.22 -6.75
CA LEU A 22 26.88 12.88 -7.47
C LEU A 22 27.38 13.85 -8.56
N GLU A 23 28.54 14.48 -8.39
CA GLU A 23 29.12 15.41 -9.38
C GLU A 23 29.87 14.71 -10.51
N ARG A 24 30.55 13.60 -10.20
CA ARG A 24 31.46 12.93 -11.14
C ARG A 24 30.76 11.94 -12.07
N THR A 25 29.56 11.50 -11.73
CA THR A 25 28.85 10.47 -12.47
C THR A 25 28.17 11.07 -13.71
N THR A 26 28.45 10.51 -14.88
CA THR A 26 27.75 10.83 -16.12
C THR A 26 26.53 9.90 -16.26
N GLY A 27 25.32 10.45 -16.15
CA GLY A 27 24.08 9.67 -16.10
C GLY A 27 23.53 9.53 -14.68
N THR A 28 22.52 8.68 -14.49
CA THR A 28 21.91 8.47 -13.17
C THR A 28 22.93 7.87 -12.19
N CYS A 29 23.19 8.58 -11.09
CA CYS A 29 24.09 8.08 -10.05
C CYS A 29 23.37 7.07 -9.16
N VAL A 30 23.92 5.87 -8.99
CA VAL A 30 23.35 4.85 -8.08
C VAL A 30 24.39 4.56 -6.99
N LEU A 31 24.05 4.84 -5.73
CA LEU A 31 24.90 4.58 -4.57
C LEU A 31 24.30 3.48 -3.70
N LEU A 32 25.12 2.54 -3.25
CA LEU A 32 24.73 1.47 -2.34
C LEU A 32 25.45 1.64 -1.00
N CYS A 33 24.72 2.04 0.04
CA CYS A 33 25.25 2.12 1.40
C CYS A 33 25.32 0.72 2.01
N GLU A 34 26.53 0.29 2.35
CA GLU A 34 26.83 -1.03 2.92
C GLU A 34 27.31 -0.89 4.36
N GLY A 35 27.04 -1.88 5.22
CA GLY A 35 27.51 -1.83 6.61
C GLY A 35 26.63 -2.62 7.57
N PRO A 36 27.07 -2.82 8.82
CA PRO A 36 26.35 -3.64 9.79
C PRO A 36 24.97 -3.07 10.16
N ARG A 37 24.11 -3.92 10.75
CA ARG A 37 22.78 -3.48 11.21
C ARG A 37 22.93 -2.49 12.36
N GLY A 38 22.16 -1.39 12.32
CA GLY A 38 22.20 -0.35 13.34
C GLY A 38 23.37 0.64 13.24
N VAL A 39 24.19 0.56 12.18
CA VAL A 39 25.33 1.46 11.92
C VAL A 39 24.93 2.88 11.47
N GLY A 40 23.66 3.06 11.06
CA GLY A 40 23.13 4.38 10.65
C GLY A 40 22.91 4.57 9.15
N LYS A 41 22.85 3.50 8.34
CA LYS A 41 22.61 3.58 6.88
C LYS A 41 21.39 4.44 6.52
N SER A 42 20.22 4.14 7.10
CA SER A 42 18.98 4.92 6.91
C SER A 42 19.14 6.39 7.33
N ALA A 43 19.82 6.64 8.47
CA ALA A 43 20.06 8.00 8.94
C ALA A 43 20.90 8.81 7.94
N LEU A 44 21.94 8.20 7.38
CA LEU A 44 22.79 8.82 6.35
C LEU A 44 21.98 9.09 5.08
N LEU A 45 21.17 8.13 4.60
CA LEU A 45 20.35 8.31 3.40
C LEU A 45 19.36 9.46 3.54
N LEU A 46 18.65 9.53 4.66
CA LEU A 46 17.70 10.61 4.93
C LEU A 46 18.40 11.96 5.09
N ARG A 47 19.55 12.01 5.76
CA ARG A 47 20.34 13.23 5.89
C ARG A 47 20.87 13.71 4.53
N ALA A 48 21.38 12.80 3.70
CA ALA A 48 21.82 13.11 2.34
C ALA A 48 20.66 13.61 1.49
N ALA A 49 19.46 13.05 1.65
CA ALA A 49 18.27 13.51 0.95
C ALA A 49 17.88 14.95 1.31
N ASP A 50 18.09 15.37 2.56
CA ASP A 50 17.89 16.75 3.00
C ASP A 50 19.02 17.68 2.53
N GLU A 51 20.27 17.27 2.69
CA GLU A 51 21.46 18.07 2.32
C GLU A 51 21.50 18.37 0.82
N PHE A 52 21.21 17.38 -0.02
CA PHE A 52 21.26 17.51 -1.48
C PHE A 52 19.91 17.84 -2.13
N ALA A 53 18.87 18.16 -1.35
CA ALA A 53 17.53 18.44 -1.86
C ALA A 53 17.52 19.49 -2.99
N GLY A 54 18.36 20.53 -2.88
CA GLY A 54 18.47 21.59 -3.89
C GLY A 54 18.99 21.15 -5.25
N ARG A 55 19.63 19.96 -5.36
CA ARG A 55 20.09 19.39 -6.64
C ARG A 55 18.99 18.65 -7.39
N PHE A 56 17.90 18.31 -6.71
CA PHE A 56 16.80 17.50 -7.24
C PHE A 56 15.47 18.27 -7.18
N PRO A 57 15.32 19.35 -7.96
CA PRO A 57 14.16 20.23 -7.91
C PRO A 57 12.85 19.54 -8.29
N ASP A 58 12.91 18.43 -9.03
CA ASP A 58 11.72 17.72 -9.50
C ASP A 58 11.18 16.72 -8.47
N GLY A 59 11.89 16.52 -7.35
CA GLY A 59 11.35 15.84 -6.16
C GLY A 59 12.27 14.78 -5.56
N ARG A 60 11.79 14.24 -4.44
CA ARG A 60 12.45 13.16 -3.69
C ARG A 60 11.46 12.04 -3.45
N LEU A 61 11.81 10.84 -3.88
CA LEU A 61 11.02 9.63 -3.77
C LEU A 61 11.66 8.73 -2.71
N TYR A 62 10.85 8.10 -1.88
CA TYR A 62 11.33 7.23 -0.80
C TYR A 62 10.50 5.96 -0.78
N TYR A 63 11.16 4.80 -0.79
CA TYR A 63 10.54 3.51 -0.58
C TYR A 63 11.39 2.67 0.36
N ASP A 64 10.74 1.91 1.23
CA ASP A 64 11.41 1.08 2.23
C ASP A 64 10.85 -0.34 2.16
N TYR A 65 11.63 -1.24 1.59
CA TYR A 65 11.28 -2.64 1.45
C TYR A 65 11.24 -3.36 2.80
N SER A 66 11.93 -2.86 3.84
CA SER A 66 11.92 -3.52 5.16
C SER A 66 10.56 -3.42 5.86
N ARG A 67 9.75 -2.44 5.46
CA ARG A 67 8.36 -2.23 5.88
C ARG A 67 7.38 -3.23 5.28
N GLY A 68 7.73 -3.83 4.15
CA GLY A 68 7.03 -4.99 3.61
C GLY A 68 7.41 -6.26 4.37
N ASP A 69 6.54 -7.26 4.38
CA ASP A 69 6.87 -8.64 4.74
C ASP A 69 6.82 -9.56 3.53
N GLY A 70 7.66 -10.59 3.53
CA GLY A 70 7.74 -11.67 2.53
C GLY A 70 7.58 -11.20 1.08
N ALA A 71 6.38 -11.36 0.54
CA ALA A 71 6.07 -11.04 -0.86
C ALA A 71 6.14 -9.54 -1.17
N ARG A 72 5.82 -8.64 -0.23
CA ARG A 72 5.92 -7.18 -0.42
C ARG A 72 7.36 -6.67 -0.33
N ARG A 73 8.23 -7.36 0.43
CA ARG A 73 9.68 -7.09 0.38
C ARG A 73 10.21 -7.34 -1.02
N ALA A 74 9.69 -8.36 -1.69
CA ALA A 74 10.15 -8.78 -3.01
C ALA A 74 9.52 -7.99 -4.17
N ASP A 75 8.42 -7.26 -3.97
CA ASP A 75 7.59 -6.73 -5.07
C ASP A 75 7.96 -5.29 -5.49
N PRO A 76 8.54 -5.10 -6.69
CA PRO A 76 8.88 -3.77 -7.19
C PRO A 76 7.68 -3.01 -7.78
N ASP A 77 6.58 -3.70 -8.08
CA ASP A 77 5.38 -3.10 -8.67
C ASP A 77 4.69 -2.13 -7.70
N ALA A 78 4.69 -2.50 -6.41
CA ALA A 78 4.21 -1.65 -5.33
C ALA A 78 4.99 -0.32 -5.24
N ALA A 79 6.31 -0.38 -5.30
CA ALA A 79 7.17 0.80 -5.27
C ALA A 79 6.96 1.70 -6.49
N LEU A 80 6.88 1.13 -7.70
CA LEU A 80 6.56 1.87 -8.92
C LEU A 80 5.20 2.56 -8.85
N THR A 81 4.19 1.87 -8.33
CA THR A 81 2.85 2.43 -8.16
C THR A 81 2.86 3.65 -7.25
N GLU A 82 3.52 3.55 -6.09
CA GLU A 82 3.65 4.66 -5.15
C GLU A 82 4.44 5.83 -5.73
N PHE A 83 5.55 5.55 -6.44
CA PHE A 83 6.34 6.59 -7.10
C PHE A 83 5.55 7.30 -8.19
N LEU A 84 4.76 6.58 -8.99
CA LEU A 84 3.89 7.21 -9.98
C LEU A 84 2.86 8.14 -9.32
N ILE A 85 2.23 7.70 -8.23
CA ILE A 85 1.31 8.55 -7.46
C ILE A 85 2.03 9.80 -6.93
N MET A 86 3.22 9.65 -6.36
CA MET A 86 4.03 10.79 -5.88
C MET A 86 4.49 11.73 -7.01
N LEU A 87 4.73 11.20 -8.21
CA LEU A 87 5.04 11.96 -9.43
C LEU A 87 3.79 12.57 -10.10
N GLY A 88 2.64 12.57 -9.40
CA GLY A 88 1.42 13.24 -9.79
C GLY A 88 0.44 12.39 -10.61
N VAL A 89 0.64 11.08 -10.71
CA VAL A 89 -0.32 10.18 -11.37
C VAL A 89 -1.47 9.84 -10.41
N ARG A 90 -2.64 10.42 -10.64
CA ARG A 90 -3.86 10.04 -9.94
C ARG A 90 -4.17 8.57 -10.18
N GLU A 91 -4.69 7.93 -9.14
CA GLU A 91 -4.84 6.47 -9.05
C GLU A 91 -5.67 5.86 -10.19
N GLU A 92 -6.72 6.55 -10.63
CA GLU A 92 -7.61 6.11 -11.70
C GLU A 92 -6.96 6.13 -13.10
N PHE A 93 -5.76 6.71 -13.23
CA PHE A 93 -5.00 6.81 -14.48
C PHE A 93 -3.72 5.96 -14.50
N LEU A 94 -3.46 5.19 -13.44
CA LEU A 94 -2.32 4.29 -13.39
C LEU A 94 -2.44 3.19 -14.47
N PRO A 95 -1.35 2.88 -15.21
CA PRO A 95 -1.31 1.72 -16.09
C PRO A 95 -1.68 0.45 -15.33
N THR A 96 -2.42 -0.45 -15.98
CA THR A 96 -2.89 -1.70 -15.33
C THR A 96 -1.81 -2.78 -15.28
N THR A 97 -0.84 -2.75 -16.18
CA THR A 97 0.26 -3.73 -16.24
C THR A 97 1.53 -3.18 -15.58
N TYR A 98 2.34 -4.10 -15.04
CA TYR A 98 3.64 -3.78 -14.47
C TYR A 98 4.57 -3.11 -15.49
N GLU A 99 4.63 -3.65 -16.72
CA GLU A 99 5.45 -3.10 -17.80
C GLU A 99 5.00 -1.68 -18.17
N GLY A 100 3.69 -1.43 -18.14
CA GLY A 100 3.12 -0.10 -18.36
C GLY A 100 3.52 0.89 -17.27
N ARG A 101 3.51 0.46 -16.00
CA ARG A 101 3.95 1.29 -14.86
C ARG A 101 5.45 1.57 -14.91
N LEU A 102 6.28 0.56 -15.19
CA LEU A 102 7.72 0.73 -15.34
C LEU A 102 8.07 1.70 -16.49
N ALA A 103 7.40 1.54 -17.63
CA ALA A 103 7.58 2.44 -18.78
C ALA A 103 7.17 3.88 -18.41
N GLU A 104 6.03 4.06 -17.74
CA GLU A 104 5.58 5.38 -17.29
C GLU A 104 6.54 6.00 -16.26
N TYR A 105 7.08 5.20 -15.34
CA TYR A 105 8.06 5.68 -14.36
C TYR A 105 9.34 6.18 -15.04
N ARG A 106 9.89 5.42 -15.98
CA ARG A 106 11.05 5.84 -16.79
C ARG A 106 10.74 7.10 -17.59
N ASN A 107 9.55 7.18 -18.18
CA ASN A 107 9.09 8.34 -18.95
C ASN A 107 8.89 9.60 -18.09
N ARG A 108 8.48 9.46 -16.83
CA ARG A 108 8.34 10.56 -15.87
C ARG A 108 9.68 11.06 -15.37
N THR A 109 10.65 10.16 -15.27
CA THR A 109 11.98 10.47 -14.73
C THR A 109 13.02 10.81 -15.80
N ALA A 110 12.71 10.67 -17.10
CA ALA A 110 13.65 10.87 -18.21
C ALA A 110 14.30 12.27 -18.24
N ASP A 111 13.50 13.32 -18.04
CA ASP A 111 14.00 14.71 -18.04
C ASP A 111 14.10 15.31 -16.61
N ALA A 112 13.61 14.55 -15.62
CA ALA A 112 13.55 14.99 -14.24
C ALA A 112 14.90 14.83 -13.53
N ALA A 113 15.16 15.73 -12.59
CA ALA A 113 16.20 15.64 -11.57
C ALA A 113 15.53 15.22 -10.25
N VAL A 114 15.40 13.91 -10.05
CA VAL A 114 14.80 13.32 -8.85
C VAL A 114 15.84 12.53 -8.04
N LEU A 115 15.66 12.55 -6.72
CA LEU A 115 16.42 11.68 -5.81
C LEU A 115 15.51 10.53 -5.36
N VAL A 116 15.96 9.30 -5.57
CA VAL A 116 15.27 8.10 -5.10
C VAL A 116 16.04 7.53 -3.90
N ILE A 117 15.34 7.29 -2.80
CA ILE A 117 15.87 6.62 -1.62
C ILE A 117 15.20 5.25 -1.51
N VAL A 118 16.00 4.20 -1.47
CA VAL A 118 15.53 2.81 -1.29
C VAL A 118 16.14 2.24 -0.02
N GLU A 119 15.31 1.90 0.95
CA GLU A 119 15.75 1.22 2.18
C GLU A 119 15.31 -0.24 2.20
N GLY A 120 16.04 -1.05 2.96
CA GLY A 120 15.64 -2.43 3.24
C GLY A 120 15.64 -3.36 2.03
N ALA A 121 16.36 -3.03 0.95
CA ALA A 121 16.45 -3.91 -0.20
C ALA A 121 17.08 -5.26 0.19
N GLU A 122 16.57 -6.34 -0.37
CA GLU A 122 17.09 -7.71 -0.17
C GLU A 122 17.64 -8.28 -1.49
N GLU A 123 17.12 -7.82 -2.64
CA GLU A 123 17.49 -8.31 -3.96
C GLU A 123 17.92 -7.16 -4.90
N PRO A 124 18.91 -7.38 -5.79
CA PRO A 124 19.32 -6.40 -6.79
C PRO A 124 18.18 -5.88 -7.68
N ALA A 125 17.20 -6.72 -8.01
CA ALA A 125 16.08 -6.35 -8.88
C ALA A 125 15.24 -5.20 -8.30
N GLN A 126 15.09 -5.14 -6.98
CA GLN A 126 14.35 -4.09 -6.26
C GLN A 126 14.96 -2.71 -6.47
N VAL A 127 16.29 -2.64 -6.50
CA VAL A 127 17.03 -1.40 -6.74
C VAL A 127 17.01 -1.04 -8.22
N ARG A 128 17.37 -1.99 -9.11
CA ARG A 128 17.51 -1.75 -10.56
C ARG A 128 16.25 -1.16 -11.20
N GLN A 129 15.08 -1.61 -10.79
CA GLN A 129 13.81 -1.20 -11.41
C GLN A 129 13.36 0.21 -10.99
N LEU A 130 13.86 0.69 -9.84
CA LEU A 130 13.58 2.03 -9.31
C LEU A 130 14.62 3.07 -9.75
N VAL A 131 15.66 2.69 -10.50
CA VAL A 131 16.64 3.63 -11.04
C VAL A 131 15.94 4.62 -12.00
N PRO A 132 15.98 5.93 -11.70
CA PRO A 132 15.46 6.97 -12.60
C PRO A 132 16.14 6.95 -13.97
N ALA A 133 15.40 7.27 -15.03
CA ALA A 133 15.97 7.30 -16.38
C ALA A 133 16.80 8.57 -16.67
N GLY A 134 16.57 9.66 -15.94
CA GLY A 134 17.15 10.95 -16.24
C GLY A 134 18.59 11.13 -15.73
N PRO A 135 19.49 11.72 -16.52
CA PRO A 135 20.91 11.82 -16.21
C PRO A 135 21.25 12.78 -15.06
N ARG A 136 20.28 13.56 -14.58
CA ARG A 136 20.41 14.47 -13.43
C ARG A 136 19.83 13.87 -12.14
N SER A 137 19.36 12.64 -12.20
CA SER A 137 18.76 11.95 -11.07
C SER A 137 19.79 11.09 -10.34
N ALA A 138 19.45 10.71 -9.12
CA ALA A 138 20.25 9.77 -8.35
C ALA A 138 19.36 8.79 -7.58
N LEU A 139 19.91 7.62 -7.27
CA LEU A 139 19.32 6.63 -6.39
C LEU A 139 20.31 6.29 -5.28
N LEU A 140 19.89 6.41 -4.03
CA LEU A 140 20.64 5.93 -2.87
C LEU A 140 19.90 4.74 -2.28
N ALA A 141 20.57 3.59 -2.20
CA ALA A 141 20.00 2.36 -1.67
C ALA A 141 20.73 1.90 -0.39
N CYS A 142 20.02 1.26 0.52
CA CYS A 142 20.64 0.42 1.54
C CYS A 142 19.82 -0.86 1.77
N GLY A 143 20.48 -1.89 2.27
CA GLY A 143 19.87 -3.16 2.59
C GLY A 143 20.82 -4.07 3.36
N ASP A 144 20.32 -5.23 3.76
CA ASP A 144 21.10 -6.23 4.53
C ASP A 144 21.28 -7.55 3.74
N GLY A 145 20.82 -7.61 2.47
CA GLY A 145 20.90 -8.80 1.63
C GLY A 145 22.31 -9.05 1.06
N PRO A 146 22.87 -10.27 1.18
CA PRO A 146 24.23 -10.57 0.71
C PRO A 146 24.38 -10.48 -0.83
N ALA A 147 23.27 -10.56 -1.57
CA ALA A 147 23.24 -10.46 -3.03
C ALA A 147 23.31 -9.01 -3.54
N LEU A 148 23.13 -7.99 -2.70
CA LEU A 148 23.12 -6.59 -3.15
C LEU A 148 24.46 -6.14 -3.73
N ALA A 149 25.57 -6.76 -3.30
CA ALA A 149 26.89 -6.50 -3.85
C ALA A 149 26.97 -6.75 -5.37
N GLU A 150 26.05 -7.57 -5.93
CA GLU A 150 25.94 -7.79 -7.38
C GLU A 150 25.60 -6.50 -8.15
N LEU A 151 24.95 -5.52 -7.51
CA LEU A 151 24.64 -4.23 -8.13
C LEU A 151 25.89 -3.47 -8.55
N SER A 152 27.02 -3.71 -7.87
CA SER A 152 28.28 -3.01 -8.10
C SER A 152 29.16 -3.65 -9.18
N ILE A 153 28.77 -4.83 -9.70
CA ILE A 153 29.59 -5.61 -10.64
C ILE A 153 29.38 -5.17 -12.10
N GLU A 154 28.20 -4.63 -12.43
CA GLU A 154 27.85 -4.25 -13.80
C GLU A 154 28.47 -2.91 -14.23
N PRO A 155 28.80 -2.71 -15.53
CA PRO A 155 29.21 -1.41 -16.04
C PRO A 155 28.08 -0.37 -15.88
N GLY A 156 28.34 0.71 -15.11
CA GLY A 156 27.31 1.67 -14.73
C GLY A 156 26.41 1.21 -13.57
N GLY A 157 26.82 0.17 -12.86
CA GLY A 157 26.18 -0.33 -11.65
C GLY A 157 26.34 0.58 -10.43
N ALA A 158 25.85 0.13 -9.29
CA ALA A 158 25.88 0.88 -8.04
C ALA A 158 27.32 1.11 -7.55
N LEU A 159 27.61 2.32 -7.08
CA LEU A 159 28.87 2.63 -6.43
C LEU A 159 28.73 2.28 -4.94
N PRO A 160 29.59 1.39 -4.40
CA PRO A 160 29.51 1.02 -2.99
C PRO A 160 29.97 2.19 -2.11
N LEU A 161 29.22 2.45 -1.04
CA LEU A 161 29.54 3.39 0.02
C LEU A 161 29.59 2.62 1.34
N PRO A 162 30.77 2.07 1.71
CA PRO A 162 30.91 1.33 2.95
C PRO A 162 30.78 2.25 4.15
N LEU A 163 29.98 1.84 5.14
CA LEU A 163 29.69 2.59 6.35
C LEU A 163 30.16 1.81 7.57
N ASP A 164 31.23 2.30 8.19
CA ASP A 164 31.81 1.73 9.39
C ASP A 164 31.11 2.22 10.66
N PRO A 165 31.16 1.46 11.78
CA PRO A 165 30.76 1.97 13.10
C PRO A 165 31.47 3.28 13.46
N LEU A 166 30.82 4.07 14.32
CA LEU A 166 31.39 5.35 14.75
C LEU A 166 32.71 5.11 15.50
N PRO A 167 33.78 5.86 15.17
CA PRO A 167 34.96 5.98 16.00
C PRO A 167 34.59 6.40 17.41
N ASP A 168 35.39 5.99 18.39
CA ASP A 168 35.09 6.20 19.81
C ASP A 168 34.84 7.67 20.16
N GLU A 169 35.55 8.60 19.50
CA GLU A 169 35.36 10.04 19.67
C GLU A 169 33.93 10.49 19.36
N HIS A 170 33.43 10.08 18.21
CA HIS A 170 32.11 10.48 17.73
C HIS A 170 30.98 9.67 18.36
N ALA A 171 31.26 8.45 18.81
CA ALA A 171 30.37 7.70 19.67
C ALA A 171 30.16 8.41 21.03
N ARG A 172 31.22 8.99 21.62
CA ARG A 172 31.10 9.84 22.83
C ARG A 172 30.32 11.12 22.53
N GLU A 173 30.62 11.78 21.42
CA GLU A 173 29.90 12.98 21.00
C GLU A 173 28.40 12.72 20.84
N LEU A 174 28.01 11.61 20.19
CA LEU A 174 26.62 11.19 20.08
C LEU A 174 25.98 10.96 21.46
N LEU A 175 26.66 10.28 22.38
CA LEU A 175 26.15 10.09 23.75
C LEU A 175 25.98 11.41 24.50
N HIS A 176 26.92 12.34 24.37
CA HIS A 176 26.81 13.68 24.97
C HIS A 176 25.66 14.49 24.37
N ALA A 177 25.50 14.47 23.04
CA ALA A 177 24.39 15.14 22.36
C ALA A 177 23.03 14.58 22.80
N LEU A 178 22.93 13.26 22.98
CA LEU A 178 21.71 12.62 23.46
C LEU A 178 21.50 12.80 24.97
N CYS A 179 22.58 12.95 25.75
CA CYS A 179 22.58 13.12 27.21
C CYS A 179 23.52 14.28 27.64
N PRO A 180 23.09 15.56 27.51
CA PRO A 180 23.96 16.72 27.78
C PRO A 180 24.47 16.85 29.23
N ARG A 181 23.94 16.03 30.14
CA ARG A 181 24.31 15.99 31.56
C ARG A 181 25.54 15.15 31.86
N LEU A 182 26.02 14.34 30.91
CA LEU A 182 27.21 13.51 31.08
C LEU A 182 28.44 14.42 31.15
N ASP A 183 29.26 14.26 32.18
CA ASP A 183 30.49 15.03 32.34
C ASP A 183 31.65 14.27 31.68
N GLY A 184 32.17 14.79 30.56
CA GLY A 184 33.23 14.13 29.80
C GLY A 184 34.53 13.94 30.58
N GLY A 185 34.75 14.70 31.66
CA GLY A 185 35.91 14.54 32.55
C GLY A 185 35.66 13.48 33.62
N ALA A 186 34.60 13.64 34.42
CA ALA A 186 34.34 12.75 35.56
C ALA A 186 33.81 11.37 35.15
N ASP A 187 33.02 11.28 34.08
CA ASP A 187 32.43 10.03 33.58
C ASP A 187 33.26 9.37 32.47
N GLY A 188 34.36 9.99 32.03
CA GLY A 188 35.16 9.58 30.86
C GLY A 188 35.48 8.08 30.79
N PRO A 189 36.10 7.47 31.82
CA PRO A 189 36.43 6.03 31.81
C PRO A 189 35.20 5.12 31.72
N ALA A 190 34.07 5.53 32.30
CA ALA A 190 32.83 4.77 32.21
C ALA A 190 32.16 4.93 30.84
N LEU A 191 32.27 6.12 30.25
CA LEU A 191 31.79 6.42 28.90
C LEU A 191 32.56 5.61 27.85
N ASP A 192 33.88 5.52 27.97
CA ASP A 192 34.72 4.71 27.08
C ASP A 192 34.32 3.22 27.13
N ARG A 193 34.04 2.69 28.33
CA ARG A 193 33.54 1.32 28.48
C ARG A 193 32.17 1.12 27.84
N LEU A 194 31.26 2.10 27.92
CA LEU A 194 29.97 2.04 27.24
C LEU A 194 30.11 2.06 25.73
N VAL A 195 30.96 2.95 25.21
CA VAL A 195 31.25 3.06 23.77
C VAL A 195 31.83 1.75 23.24
N ALA A 196 32.83 1.19 23.93
CA ALA A 196 33.42 -0.10 23.58
C ALA A 196 32.39 -1.24 23.62
N ALA A 197 31.50 -1.25 24.62
CA ALA A 197 30.44 -2.26 24.72
C ALA A 197 29.41 -2.14 23.58
N CYS A 198 29.12 -0.91 23.12
CA CYS A 198 28.24 -0.61 22.00
C CYS A 198 28.89 -0.79 20.61
N GLU A 199 30.21 -1.06 20.56
CA GLU A 199 30.97 -1.26 19.31
C GLU A 199 30.81 -0.12 18.30
N GLY A 200 30.61 1.12 18.78
CA GLY A 200 30.40 2.28 17.91
C GLY A 200 29.08 2.27 17.12
N LEU A 201 28.14 1.36 17.40
CA LEU A 201 26.86 1.30 16.68
C LEU A 201 25.90 2.41 17.16
N PRO A 202 25.49 3.37 16.31
CA PRO A 202 24.60 4.46 16.71
C PRO A 202 23.29 4.00 17.34
N LEU A 203 22.67 2.93 16.82
CA LEU A 203 21.42 2.43 17.39
C LEU A 203 21.61 1.91 18.82
N ALA A 204 22.72 1.21 19.11
CA ALA A 204 23.02 0.75 20.48
C ALA A 204 23.25 1.94 21.43
N LEU A 205 23.99 2.95 20.98
CA LEU A 205 24.27 4.18 21.75
C LEU A 205 22.97 4.94 22.05
N VAL A 206 22.04 5.02 21.09
CA VAL A 206 20.72 5.64 21.28
C VAL A 206 19.89 4.91 22.34
N MET A 207 19.91 3.57 22.34
CA MET A 207 19.22 2.77 23.35
C MET A 207 19.80 3.00 24.75
N VAL A 208 21.13 2.96 24.88
CA VAL A 208 21.85 3.23 26.13
C VAL A 208 21.60 4.65 26.63
N ALA A 209 21.60 5.64 25.74
CA ALA A 209 21.31 7.03 26.08
C ALA A 209 19.89 7.22 26.61
N GLY A 210 18.89 6.55 26.03
CA GLY A 210 17.52 6.55 26.55
C GLY A 210 17.48 6.06 28.00
N ARG A 211 18.23 4.98 28.27
CA ARG A 211 18.36 4.43 29.62
C ARG A 211 19.04 5.39 30.60
N LEU A 212 20.13 6.04 30.21
CA LEU A 212 20.77 7.07 31.03
C LEU A 212 19.77 8.18 31.34
N ARG A 213 19.07 8.73 30.35
CA ARG A 213 18.10 9.84 30.58
C ARG A 213 17.06 9.51 31.62
N ARG A 214 16.48 8.30 31.56
CA ARG A 214 15.42 7.84 32.45
C ARG A 214 15.89 7.61 33.89
N ASP A 215 17.02 6.92 34.07
CA ASP A 215 17.52 6.61 35.41
C ASP A 215 18.65 7.56 35.83
N ARG A 216 18.30 8.62 36.55
CA ARG A 216 19.27 9.60 37.07
C ARG A 216 20.12 9.07 38.23
N ARG A 217 19.74 7.93 38.83
CA ARG A 217 20.43 7.37 40.00
C ARG A 217 21.44 6.30 39.60
N THR A 218 21.18 5.59 38.52
CA THR A 218 22.16 4.66 37.93
C THR A 218 23.27 5.47 37.26
N GLY A 219 24.47 5.45 37.86
CA GLY A 219 25.66 6.08 37.29
C GLY A 219 26.14 5.37 36.03
N VAL A 220 26.84 6.12 35.17
CA VAL A 220 27.39 5.65 33.87
C VAL A 220 28.19 4.35 34.03
N THR A 221 28.97 4.25 35.10
CA THR A 221 29.79 3.09 35.46
C THR A 221 28.98 1.81 35.61
N ALA A 222 27.88 1.86 36.36
CA ALA A 222 27.03 0.69 36.60
C ALA A 222 26.35 0.23 35.31
N LEU A 223 25.95 1.15 34.45
CA LEU A 223 25.37 0.79 33.15
C LEU A 223 26.40 0.14 32.22
N ALA A 224 27.65 0.61 32.24
CA ALA A 224 28.74 -0.01 31.48
C ALA A 224 28.99 -1.46 31.90
N ASP A 225 28.94 -1.72 33.21
CA ASP A 225 29.12 -3.06 33.77
C ASP A 225 27.95 -3.97 33.37
N GLU A 226 26.71 -3.51 33.55
CA GLU A 226 25.51 -4.27 33.17
C GLU A 226 25.48 -4.64 31.67
N LEU A 227 25.89 -3.72 30.77
CA LEU A 227 25.94 -3.97 29.33
C LEU A 227 27.02 -4.96 28.95
N SER A 228 28.20 -4.85 29.57
CA SER A 228 29.31 -5.78 29.33
C SER A 228 28.98 -7.19 29.78
N ASP A 229 28.25 -7.34 30.89
CA ASP A 229 27.82 -8.64 31.42
C ASP A 229 26.72 -9.27 30.54
N GLU A 230 25.74 -8.46 30.11
CA GLU A 230 24.69 -8.95 29.21
C GLU A 230 25.26 -9.41 27.87
N LYS A 231 26.19 -8.64 27.30
CA LYS A 231 26.88 -8.99 26.06
C LYS A 231 27.64 -10.31 26.21
N ARG A 232 28.39 -10.50 27.29
CA ARG A 232 29.09 -11.76 27.57
C ARG A 232 28.14 -12.96 27.65
N ARG A 233 27.00 -12.79 28.34
CA ARG A 233 25.96 -13.82 28.44
C ARG A 233 25.35 -14.16 27.08
N LEU A 234 25.02 -13.16 26.26
CA LEU A 234 24.41 -13.37 24.94
C LEU A 234 25.42 -13.93 23.92
N SER A 235 26.68 -13.51 23.94
CA SER A 235 27.76 -14.06 23.10
C SER A 235 27.99 -15.55 23.35
N ALA A 236 27.70 -16.05 24.55
CA ALA A 236 27.83 -17.47 24.89
C ALA A 236 26.65 -18.32 24.36
N ILE A 237 25.52 -17.70 24.00
CA ILE A 237 24.27 -18.38 23.65
C ILE A 237 23.93 -18.21 22.16
N ARG A 238 24.25 -17.06 21.56
CA ARG A 238 23.94 -16.71 20.17
C ARG A 238 25.19 -16.81 19.29
N VAL A 239 25.15 -17.71 18.29
CA VAL A 239 26.28 -17.98 17.37
C VAL A 239 26.25 -17.07 16.13
N ASN A 240 25.11 -16.44 15.81
CA ASN A 240 24.95 -15.51 14.68
C ASN A 240 24.00 -14.36 15.02
N GLY A 241 24.33 -13.13 14.61
CA GLY A 241 23.50 -11.92 14.77
C GLY A 241 24.04 -10.91 15.78
N GLY A 242 23.64 -9.64 15.64
CA GLY A 242 24.17 -8.47 16.37
C GLY A 242 23.94 -8.51 17.89
N VAL A 243 24.76 -9.28 18.61
CA VAL A 243 24.75 -9.47 20.08
C VAL A 243 24.67 -8.14 20.83
N THR A 244 25.40 -7.14 20.35
CA THR A 244 25.45 -5.79 20.92
C THR A 244 24.08 -5.11 20.97
N LEU A 245 23.26 -5.24 19.90
CA LEU A 245 21.92 -4.66 19.87
C LEU A 245 20.95 -5.40 20.79
N SER A 246 21.01 -6.74 20.79
CA SER A 246 20.19 -7.55 21.72
C SER A 246 20.52 -7.26 23.19
N ALA A 247 21.79 -7.01 23.52
CA ALA A 247 22.20 -6.61 24.86
C ALA A 247 21.63 -5.23 25.25
N ALA A 248 21.68 -4.26 24.32
CA ALA A 248 21.14 -2.92 24.54
C ALA A 248 19.60 -2.93 24.70
N PHE A 249 18.87 -3.70 23.89
CA PHE A 249 17.42 -3.86 24.02
C PHE A 249 17.03 -4.56 25.33
N GLY A 250 17.71 -5.66 25.67
CA GLY A 250 17.46 -6.40 26.91
C GLY A 250 17.67 -5.54 28.17
N LEU A 251 18.63 -4.62 28.14
CA LEU A 251 18.80 -3.64 29.21
C LEU A 251 17.63 -2.66 29.29
N SER A 252 17.18 -2.07 28.18
CA SER A 252 16.03 -1.16 28.22
C SER A 252 14.78 -1.87 28.74
N TYR A 253 14.55 -3.11 28.30
CA TYR A 253 13.41 -3.94 28.70
C TYR A 253 13.39 -4.25 30.21
N ARG A 254 14.50 -4.68 30.81
CA ARG A 254 14.56 -5.07 32.24
C ARG A 254 14.21 -3.96 33.24
N ARG A 255 14.27 -2.69 32.83
CA ARG A 255 13.98 -1.53 33.70
C ARG A 255 12.58 -0.96 33.48
N LEU A 256 11.81 -1.56 32.59
CA LEU A 256 10.39 -1.24 32.43
C LEU A 256 9.62 -1.67 33.68
N SER A 257 8.58 -0.92 34.00
CA SER A 257 7.55 -1.38 34.92
C SER A 257 6.93 -2.68 34.39
N GLY A 258 6.34 -3.51 35.26
CA GLY A 258 5.70 -4.75 34.84
C GLY A 258 4.66 -4.54 33.72
N GLY A 259 3.85 -3.49 33.84
CA GLY A 259 2.85 -3.12 32.83
C GLY A 259 3.47 -2.66 31.50
N ALA A 260 4.55 -1.86 31.53
CA ALA A 260 5.21 -1.42 30.30
C ALA A 260 5.97 -2.55 29.61
N ALA A 261 6.57 -3.47 30.37
CA ALA A 261 7.18 -4.68 29.82
C ALA A 261 6.14 -5.58 29.13
N GLU A 262 4.98 -5.76 29.77
CA GLU A 262 3.86 -6.49 29.18
C GLU A 262 3.34 -5.80 27.91
N LEU A 263 3.12 -4.48 27.94
CA LEU A 263 2.67 -3.72 26.79
C LEU A 263 3.67 -3.80 25.63
N TYR A 264 4.97 -3.72 25.91
CA TYR A 264 6.03 -3.86 24.91
C TYR A 264 5.94 -5.20 24.17
N ARG A 265 5.81 -6.32 24.92
CA ARG A 265 5.64 -7.66 24.34
C ARG A 265 4.31 -7.77 23.58
N ALA A 266 3.24 -7.19 24.12
CA ALA A 266 1.91 -7.23 23.51
C ALA A 266 1.85 -6.47 22.17
N LEU A 267 2.44 -5.28 22.11
CA LEU A 267 2.57 -4.49 20.88
C LEU A 267 3.44 -5.17 19.82
N GLY A 268 4.36 -6.04 20.22
CA GLY A 268 5.13 -6.87 19.28
C GLY A 268 4.26 -7.79 18.41
N ALA A 269 3.04 -8.14 18.87
CA ALA A 269 2.09 -8.94 18.11
C ALA A 269 1.35 -8.12 17.03
N TRP A 270 1.33 -6.80 17.11
CA TRP A 270 0.68 -5.96 16.09
C TRP A 270 1.48 -6.03 14.77
N PRO A 271 0.81 -6.30 13.63
CA PRO A 271 1.49 -6.38 12.34
C PRO A 271 1.63 -5.02 11.63
N GLY A 272 0.89 -3.98 12.05
CA GLY A 272 0.99 -2.63 11.47
C GLY A 272 2.19 -1.84 11.99
N GLU A 273 2.60 -0.82 11.23
CA GLU A 273 3.70 0.08 11.62
C GLU A 273 3.29 1.03 12.75
N VAL A 274 2.06 1.51 12.68
CA VAL A 274 1.50 2.54 13.55
C VAL A 274 0.31 1.98 14.30
N PHE A 275 0.13 2.42 15.54
CA PHE A 275 -0.99 2.07 16.40
C PHE A 275 -1.37 3.25 17.29
N ASP A 276 -2.64 3.34 17.67
CA ASP A 276 -3.13 4.31 18.64
C ASP A 276 -3.17 3.70 20.06
N ASP A 277 -3.58 4.52 21.02
CA ASP A 277 -3.81 4.12 22.41
C ASP A 277 -4.92 3.07 22.55
N GLY A 278 -5.93 3.09 21.68
CA GLY A 278 -6.99 2.08 21.62
C GLY A 278 -6.46 0.68 21.31
N LEU A 279 -5.61 0.55 20.29
CA LEU A 279 -4.93 -0.70 19.94
C LEU A 279 -3.97 -1.15 21.05
N ALA A 280 -3.24 -0.22 21.66
CA ALA A 280 -2.37 -0.53 22.78
C ALA A 280 -3.16 -1.08 23.99
N ALA A 281 -4.32 -0.50 24.30
CA ALA A 281 -5.21 -1.00 25.35
C ALA A 281 -5.78 -2.39 25.00
N ALA A 282 -6.23 -2.59 23.76
CA ALA A 282 -6.72 -3.88 23.27
C ALA A 282 -5.65 -4.99 23.38
N ALA A 283 -4.38 -4.63 23.14
CA ALA A 283 -3.26 -5.55 23.31
C ALA A 283 -3.17 -6.07 24.75
N LEU A 284 -3.34 -5.23 25.76
CA LEU A 284 -3.31 -5.64 27.18
C LEU A 284 -4.57 -6.40 27.63
N GLY A 285 -5.67 -6.33 26.88
CA GLY A 285 -6.90 -7.05 27.18
C GLY A 285 -7.65 -6.55 28.43
N GLY A 286 -7.27 -5.39 28.96
CA GLY A 286 -7.98 -4.73 30.06
C GLY A 286 -9.17 -3.92 29.58
N ASN A 287 -10.11 -3.65 30.49
CA ASN A 287 -11.15 -2.62 30.30
C ASN A 287 -10.61 -1.19 30.51
N GLY A 288 -9.30 -1.06 30.74
CA GLY A 288 -8.61 0.21 30.88
C GLY A 288 -8.74 1.01 29.59
N GLY A 289 -9.31 2.21 29.70
CA GLY A 289 -9.30 3.16 28.59
C GLY A 289 -7.90 3.75 28.37
N SER A 290 -7.82 4.71 27.44
CA SER A 290 -6.62 5.48 27.13
C SER A 290 -5.81 5.93 28.37
N ASP A 291 -6.50 6.31 29.45
CA ASP A 291 -5.87 6.83 30.68
C ASP A 291 -4.93 5.84 31.38
N GLU A 292 -5.15 4.53 31.24
CA GLU A 292 -4.30 3.50 31.88
C GLU A 292 -3.08 3.14 31.02
N VAL A 293 -3.21 3.20 29.70
CA VAL A 293 -2.15 2.78 28.76
C VAL A 293 -1.18 3.91 28.43
N MET A 294 -1.64 5.17 28.45
CA MET A 294 -0.81 6.33 28.13
C MET A 294 0.46 6.45 28.97
N PRO A 295 0.42 6.27 30.32
CA PRO A 295 1.65 6.27 31.12
C PRO A 295 2.65 5.18 30.73
N LEU A 296 2.17 4.03 30.25
CA LEU A 296 3.00 2.93 29.76
C LEU A 296 3.63 3.26 28.41
N LEU A 297 2.86 3.86 27.49
CA LEU A 297 3.35 4.36 26.20
C LEU A 297 4.40 5.47 26.38
N ASP A 298 4.18 6.38 27.34
CA ASP A 298 5.14 7.42 27.72
C ASP A 298 6.43 6.81 28.25
N GLU A 299 6.33 5.76 29.07
CA GLU A 299 7.46 5.01 29.59
C GLU A 299 8.27 4.33 28.47
N LEU A 300 7.61 3.70 27.49
CA LEU A 300 8.26 3.07 26.34
C LEU A 300 8.90 4.10 25.40
N THR A 301 8.26 5.25 25.22
CA THR A 301 8.81 6.38 24.44
C THR A 301 10.04 6.97 25.13
N ALA A 302 9.99 7.17 26.45
CA ALA A 302 11.12 7.64 27.25
C ALA A 302 12.30 6.64 27.24
N ALA A 303 12.02 5.34 27.08
CA ALA A 303 13.02 4.29 26.93
C ALA A 303 13.59 4.16 25.50
N ASN A 304 13.21 5.05 24.57
CA ASN A 304 13.58 5.02 23.15
C ASN A 304 13.10 3.76 22.39
N LEU A 305 12.11 3.05 22.90
CA LEU A 305 11.52 1.88 22.25
C LEU A 305 10.45 2.28 21.22
N LEU A 306 9.67 3.30 21.56
CA LEU A 306 8.64 3.89 20.71
C LEU A 306 8.96 5.33 20.31
N VAL A 307 8.29 5.81 19.27
CA VAL A 307 8.21 7.20 18.86
C VAL A 307 6.74 7.58 18.78
N GLU A 308 6.40 8.72 19.38
CA GLU A 308 5.08 9.36 19.23
C GLU A 308 5.08 10.26 17.99
N GLU A 309 4.07 10.09 17.14
CA GLU A 309 3.78 10.89 15.96
C GLU A 309 2.55 11.80 16.19
N ALA A 310 2.26 12.66 15.21
CA ALA A 310 1.11 13.54 15.28
C ALA A 310 -0.19 12.77 15.50
N GLY A 311 -1.05 13.27 16.40
CA GLY A 311 -2.35 12.67 16.68
C GLY A 311 -2.33 11.50 17.66
N ARG A 312 -1.31 11.39 18.53
CA ARG A 312 -1.14 10.30 19.51
C ARG A 312 -1.06 8.91 18.85
N LEU A 313 -0.44 8.89 17.69
CA LEU A 313 -0.08 7.66 17.01
C LEU A 313 1.33 7.27 17.45
N PHE A 314 1.54 5.99 17.67
CA PHE A 314 2.80 5.44 18.13
C PHE A 314 3.33 4.43 17.13
N ARG A 315 4.64 4.34 17.03
CA ARG A 315 5.32 3.28 16.30
C ARG A 315 6.60 2.87 17.00
N PHE A 316 7.07 1.66 16.72
CA PHE A 316 8.40 1.26 17.14
C PHE A 316 9.44 2.15 16.47
N ARG A 317 10.47 2.54 17.22
CA ARG A 317 11.52 3.42 16.70
C ARG A 317 12.30 2.77 15.56
N HIS A 318 12.45 1.44 15.60
CA HIS A 318 13.18 0.67 14.61
C HIS A 318 12.62 -0.76 14.51
N GLY A 319 12.63 -1.36 13.32
CA GLY A 319 12.10 -2.72 13.10
C GLY A 319 12.80 -3.80 13.93
N LEU A 320 14.07 -3.62 14.27
CA LEU A 320 14.80 -4.53 15.19
C LEU A 320 14.22 -4.56 16.60
N ILE A 321 13.57 -3.47 17.04
CA ILE A 321 12.90 -3.41 18.35
C ILE A 321 11.62 -4.24 18.30
N VAL A 322 10.91 -4.25 17.15
CA VAL A 322 9.74 -5.13 16.94
C VAL A 322 10.15 -6.59 17.04
N LEU A 323 11.28 -6.97 16.44
CA LEU A 323 11.81 -8.32 16.52
C LEU A 323 12.17 -8.71 17.96
N ASP A 324 12.83 -7.81 18.71
CA ASP A 324 13.11 -8.05 20.13
C ASP A 324 11.82 -8.18 20.95
N ALA A 325 10.81 -7.33 20.75
CA ALA A 325 9.52 -7.45 21.40
C ALA A 325 8.84 -8.80 21.12
N ARG A 326 8.92 -9.30 19.88
CA ARG A 326 8.41 -10.62 19.48
C ARG A 326 9.20 -11.77 20.10
N ASP A 327 10.53 -11.71 20.10
CA ASP A 327 11.39 -12.70 20.75
C ASP A 327 11.07 -12.79 22.24
N ARG A 328 10.91 -11.64 22.92
CA ARG A 328 10.53 -11.56 24.34
C ARG A 328 9.15 -12.15 24.59
N ALA A 329 8.17 -11.82 23.75
CA ALA A 329 6.84 -12.43 23.84
C ALA A 329 6.93 -13.96 23.64
N ALA A 330 7.78 -14.43 22.72
CA ALA A 330 7.97 -15.86 22.48
C ALA A 330 8.56 -16.59 23.70
N GLU A 331 9.48 -15.94 24.42
CA GLU A 331 10.15 -16.46 25.61
C GLU A 331 9.27 -16.41 26.88
N GLU A 332 8.51 -15.33 27.08
CA GLU A 332 7.85 -15.03 28.36
C GLU A 332 6.33 -15.24 28.35
N ASP A 333 5.66 -15.14 27.20
CA ASP A 333 4.20 -15.23 27.12
C ASP A 333 3.76 -16.57 26.48
N PRO A 334 2.74 -17.24 27.03
CA PRO A 334 2.13 -18.42 26.41
C PRO A 334 1.61 -18.12 25.01
N GLU A 335 1.66 -19.10 24.11
CA GLU A 335 1.18 -18.97 22.73
C GLU A 335 -0.28 -18.53 22.64
N GLU A 336 -1.14 -19.07 23.52
CA GLU A 336 -2.56 -18.71 23.60
C GLU A 336 -2.75 -17.22 23.91
N GLU A 337 -1.95 -16.65 24.81
CA GLU A 337 -2.05 -15.22 25.13
C GLU A 337 -1.52 -14.37 23.97
N ARG A 338 -0.43 -14.77 23.30
CA ARG A 338 0.06 -14.05 22.10
C ARG A 338 -1.00 -13.99 21.00
N THR A 339 -1.65 -15.11 20.71
CA THR A 339 -2.76 -15.18 19.75
C THR A 339 -3.97 -14.39 20.24
N GLY A 340 -4.27 -14.42 21.54
CA GLY A 340 -5.33 -13.64 22.18
C GLY A 340 -5.14 -12.12 22.03
N ARG A 341 -3.91 -11.63 22.21
CA ARG A 341 -3.53 -10.22 22.00
C ARG A 341 -3.75 -9.79 20.57
N LEU A 342 -3.24 -10.56 19.60
CA LEU A 342 -3.45 -10.30 18.19
C LEU A 342 -4.94 -10.26 17.84
N ARG A 343 -5.72 -11.24 18.30
CA ARG A 343 -7.18 -11.30 18.09
C ARG A 343 -7.88 -10.04 18.56
N ARG A 344 -7.60 -9.57 19.79
CA ARG A 344 -8.23 -8.35 20.35
C ARG A 344 -7.88 -7.10 19.53
N MET A 345 -6.62 -6.96 19.11
CA MET A 345 -6.20 -5.83 18.27
C MET A 345 -6.87 -5.86 16.88
N LEU A 346 -6.96 -7.05 16.26
CA LEU A 346 -7.65 -7.22 14.98
C LEU A 346 -9.16 -6.93 15.10
N ASP A 347 -9.79 -7.32 16.20
CA ASP A 347 -11.20 -7.05 16.48
C ASP A 347 -11.47 -5.55 16.53
N LEU A 348 -10.61 -4.78 17.22
CA LEU A 348 -10.71 -3.32 17.25
C LEU A 348 -10.45 -2.71 15.86
N TYR A 349 -9.44 -3.21 15.14
CA TYR A 349 -9.06 -2.71 13.82
C TYR A 349 -10.14 -2.93 12.74
N MET A 350 -10.92 -4.00 12.84
CA MET A 350 -12.03 -4.28 11.90
C MET A 350 -13.15 -3.23 11.99
N VAL A 351 -13.30 -2.50 13.09
CA VAL A 351 -14.37 -1.50 13.29
C VAL A 351 -14.25 -0.31 12.31
N PRO A 352 -13.16 0.47 12.29
CA PRO A 352 -13.00 1.54 11.31
C PRO A 352 -12.95 1.02 9.88
N LEU A 353 -12.43 -0.19 9.67
CA LEU A 353 -12.41 -0.84 8.36
C LEU A 353 -13.84 -1.17 7.86
N ALA A 354 -14.73 -1.60 8.75
CA ALA A 354 -16.14 -1.83 8.45
C ALA A 354 -16.89 -0.52 8.10
N PHE A 355 -16.63 0.57 8.82
CA PHE A 355 -17.14 1.90 8.44
C PHE A 355 -16.61 2.35 7.07
N ALA A 356 -15.32 2.13 6.80
CA ALA A 356 -14.72 2.50 5.52
C ALA A 356 -15.33 1.69 4.36
N ASP A 357 -15.56 0.39 4.54
CA ASP A 357 -16.26 -0.44 3.55
C ASP A 357 -17.66 0.11 3.26
N ARG A 358 -18.44 0.40 4.30
CA ARG A 358 -19.79 0.96 4.18
C ARG A 358 -19.79 2.31 3.45
N ALA A 359 -18.89 3.22 3.81
CA ALA A 359 -18.79 4.55 3.19
C ALA A 359 -18.41 4.47 1.69
N VAL A 360 -17.57 3.51 1.31
CA VAL A 360 -17.06 3.38 -0.06
C VAL A 360 -17.99 2.59 -0.98
N MET A 361 -18.51 1.47 -0.48
CA MET A 361 -19.28 0.51 -1.25
C MET A 361 -20.79 0.71 -1.14
N GLY A 362 -21.24 1.46 -0.12
CA GLY A 362 -22.65 1.62 0.21
C GLY A 362 -23.28 0.29 0.67
N GLU A 363 -24.60 0.20 0.59
CA GLU A 363 -25.31 -1.06 0.81
C GLU A 363 -24.95 -2.06 -0.30
N ARG A 364 -24.28 -3.15 0.11
CA ARG A 364 -23.92 -4.29 -0.75
C ARG A 364 -24.20 -5.61 -0.05
N THR A 365 -24.38 -6.67 -0.82
CA THR A 365 -24.35 -8.04 -0.27
C THR A 365 -22.92 -8.32 0.21
N SER A 366 -22.72 -8.46 1.52
CA SER A 366 -21.43 -8.80 2.12
C SER A 366 -21.59 -10.04 3.00
N PRO A 367 -20.65 -11.00 2.96
CA PRO A 367 -20.62 -12.09 3.94
C PRO A 367 -20.22 -11.60 5.35
N VAL A 368 -19.69 -10.38 5.46
CA VAL A 368 -19.36 -9.76 6.75
C VAL A 368 -20.57 -8.99 7.27
N ASP A 369 -20.95 -9.25 8.52
CA ASP A 369 -21.94 -8.46 9.24
C ASP A 369 -21.32 -7.15 9.73
N VAL A 370 -21.37 -6.13 8.87
CA VAL A 370 -20.84 -4.78 9.13
C VAL A 370 -21.62 -4.10 10.27
N ASP A 371 -22.92 -4.37 10.39
CA ASP A 371 -23.76 -3.77 11.43
C ASP A 371 -23.36 -4.29 12.82
N ALA A 372 -23.11 -5.59 12.94
CA ALA A 372 -22.59 -6.17 14.17
C ALA A 372 -21.20 -5.62 14.54
N LEU A 373 -20.30 -5.47 13.56
CA LEU A 373 -18.95 -4.92 13.81
C LEU A 373 -18.94 -3.45 14.22
N THR A 374 -19.90 -2.68 13.73
CA THR A 374 -19.97 -1.23 13.97
C THR A 374 -20.93 -0.85 15.11
N ALA A 375 -21.57 -1.84 15.74
CA ALA A 375 -22.53 -1.63 16.82
C ALA A 375 -21.89 -0.92 18.01
N GLY A 376 -22.45 0.23 18.39
CA GLY A 376 -21.97 1.03 19.53
C GLY A 376 -20.72 1.88 19.27
N ALA A 377 -20.13 1.79 18.08
CA ALA A 377 -19.00 2.62 17.67
C ALA A 377 -19.46 3.89 16.93
N ARG A 378 -18.67 4.95 17.00
CA ARG A 378 -18.92 6.20 16.26
C ARG A 378 -18.27 6.10 14.88
N ASP A 379 -19.01 6.44 13.84
CA ASP A 379 -18.48 6.53 12.48
C ASP A 379 -17.40 7.65 12.41
N PRO A 380 -16.15 7.32 12.02
CA PRO A 380 -15.09 8.31 11.88
C PRO A 380 -15.18 9.10 10.56
N PHE A 381 -16.03 8.70 9.61
CA PHE A 381 -16.14 9.34 8.30
C PHE A 381 -17.37 10.26 8.20
N PRO A 382 -17.27 11.41 7.49
CA PRO A 382 -18.42 12.25 7.19
C PRO A 382 -19.48 11.51 6.34
N GLU A 383 -20.67 12.08 6.22
CA GLU A 383 -21.71 11.53 5.34
C GLU A 383 -21.47 11.87 3.84
N GLY A 384 -22.06 11.08 2.95
CA GLY A 384 -22.09 11.33 1.50
C GLY A 384 -20.73 11.21 0.79
N ASP A 385 -20.58 11.93 -0.34
CA ASP A 385 -19.39 11.84 -1.19
C ASP A 385 -18.09 12.29 -0.49
N GLN A 386 -18.19 13.17 0.51
CA GLN A 386 -17.03 13.57 1.32
C GLN A 386 -16.57 12.41 2.21
N GLY A 387 -17.51 11.68 2.82
CA GLY A 387 -17.25 10.44 3.56
C GLY A 387 -16.51 9.41 2.75
N LYS A 388 -17.03 9.13 1.54
CA LYS A 388 -16.40 8.19 0.61
C LYS A 388 -14.95 8.56 0.28
N ARG A 389 -14.68 9.84 -0.03
CA ARG A 389 -13.32 10.31 -0.32
C ARG A 389 -12.40 10.19 0.91
N ALA A 390 -12.90 10.54 2.10
CA ALA A 390 -12.14 10.42 3.34
C ALA A 390 -11.82 8.95 3.68
N ALA A 391 -12.79 8.05 3.50
CA ALA A 391 -12.63 6.61 3.71
C ALA A 391 -11.64 5.98 2.73
N LEU A 392 -11.70 6.31 1.43
CA LEU A 392 -10.69 5.85 0.46
C LEU A 392 -9.28 6.36 0.80
N ALA A 393 -9.16 7.64 1.18
CA ALA A 393 -7.87 8.20 1.59
C ALA A 393 -7.33 7.53 2.86
N TRP A 394 -8.20 7.16 3.81
CA TRP A 394 -7.81 6.39 4.99
C TRP A 394 -7.39 4.97 4.64
N LEU A 395 -8.17 4.23 3.84
CA LEU A 395 -7.82 2.89 3.36
C LEU A 395 -6.49 2.89 2.60
N GLY A 396 -6.22 3.92 1.80
CA GLY A 396 -4.95 4.09 1.10
C GLY A 396 -3.75 4.23 2.06
N ARG A 397 -3.91 4.98 3.16
CA ARG A 397 -2.88 5.06 4.23
C ARG A 397 -2.71 3.74 4.98
N GLU A 398 -3.81 3.05 5.24
CA GLU A 398 -3.86 1.77 5.98
C GLU A 398 -3.49 0.55 5.13
N ARG A 399 -3.24 0.71 3.83
CA ARG A 399 -2.95 -0.38 2.89
C ARG A 399 -1.89 -1.36 3.42
N GLY A 400 -0.80 -0.85 4.00
CA GLY A 400 0.26 -1.67 4.61
C GLY A 400 -0.26 -2.52 5.76
N THR A 401 -0.94 -1.87 6.71
CA THR A 401 -1.56 -2.51 7.87
C THR A 401 -2.58 -3.57 7.47
N LEU A 402 -3.42 -3.31 6.46
CA LEU A 402 -4.46 -4.25 6.00
C LEU A 402 -3.88 -5.58 5.56
N LEU A 403 -2.87 -5.56 4.67
CA LEU A 403 -2.26 -6.78 4.17
C LEU A 403 -1.50 -7.52 5.27
N ALA A 404 -0.75 -6.78 6.10
CA ALA A 404 -0.01 -7.35 7.23
C ALA A 404 -0.96 -7.99 8.26
N ALA A 405 -2.14 -7.39 8.49
CA ALA A 405 -3.18 -7.93 9.36
C ALA A 405 -3.77 -9.24 8.83
N VAL A 406 -4.06 -9.33 7.52
CA VAL A 406 -4.54 -10.58 6.89
C VAL A 406 -3.49 -11.70 7.05
N ARG A 407 -2.21 -11.40 6.76
CA ARG A 407 -1.10 -12.35 6.89
C ARG A 407 -0.93 -12.83 8.32
N ALA A 408 -0.88 -11.90 9.29
CA ALA A 408 -0.71 -12.24 10.70
C ALA A 408 -1.88 -13.07 11.23
N ALA A 409 -3.12 -12.71 10.87
CA ALA A 409 -4.30 -13.47 11.25
C ALA A 409 -4.27 -14.89 10.66
N ALA A 410 -3.94 -15.03 9.38
CA ALA A 410 -3.84 -16.35 8.73
C ALA A 410 -2.73 -17.22 9.35
N ALA A 411 -1.55 -16.65 9.61
CA ALA A 411 -0.43 -17.36 10.22
C ALA A 411 -0.71 -17.80 11.67
N ALA A 412 -1.52 -17.04 12.41
CA ALA A 412 -1.92 -17.35 13.78
C ALA A 412 -3.16 -18.28 13.87
N GLY A 413 -3.70 -18.75 12.73
CA GLY A 413 -4.92 -19.57 12.71
C GLY A 413 -6.20 -18.80 13.04
N LEU A 414 -6.16 -17.46 13.07
CA LEU A 414 -7.31 -16.58 13.26
C LEU A 414 -8.04 -16.39 11.92
N HIS A 415 -8.47 -17.51 11.35
CA HIS A 415 -8.98 -17.60 9.99
C HIS A 415 -10.19 -16.69 9.74
N ASP A 416 -11.09 -16.60 10.71
CA ASP A 416 -12.27 -15.76 10.64
C ASP A 416 -11.97 -14.25 10.53
N ARG A 417 -10.97 -13.77 11.28
CA ARG A 417 -10.48 -12.39 11.20
C ARG A 417 -9.77 -12.15 9.87
N ALA A 418 -8.93 -13.09 9.43
CA ALA A 418 -8.17 -12.97 8.18
C ALA A 418 -9.09 -12.76 6.98
N TRP A 419 -10.13 -13.59 6.82
CA TRP A 419 -11.04 -13.46 5.68
C TRP A 419 -11.94 -12.23 5.78
N LYS A 420 -12.41 -11.87 6.99
CA LYS A 420 -13.25 -10.66 7.19
C LYS A 420 -12.48 -9.40 6.80
N ILE A 421 -11.22 -9.26 7.25
CA ILE A 421 -10.36 -8.13 6.87
C ILE A 421 -10.16 -8.10 5.35
N ALA A 422 -9.89 -9.25 4.70
CA ALA A 422 -9.75 -9.32 3.25
C ALA A 422 -11.03 -8.91 2.48
N VAL A 423 -12.22 -9.29 2.98
CA VAL A 423 -13.50 -8.90 2.37
C VAL A 423 -13.74 -7.40 2.50
N LEU A 424 -13.43 -6.80 3.65
CA LEU A 424 -13.59 -5.36 3.87
C LEU A 424 -12.55 -4.56 3.06
N ALA A 425 -11.32 -5.05 2.94
CA ALA A 425 -10.27 -4.45 2.11
C ALA A 425 -10.63 -4.40 0.61
N THR A 426 -11.63 -5.17 0.15
CA THR A 426 -12.13 -5.10 -1.23
C THR A 426 -12.65 -3.69 -1.59
N ALA A 427 -13.12 -2.91 -0.60
CA ALA A 427 -13.49 -1.51 -0.81
C ALA A 427 -12.33 -0.66 -1.36
N LEU A 428 -11.11 -0.89 -0.84
CA LEU A 428 -9.90 -0.28 -1.36
C LEU A 428 -9.66 -0.77 -2.79
N TYR A 429 -9.54 -2.08 -2.98
CA TYR A 429 -9.02 -2.64 -4.23
C TYR A 429 -9.95 -2.48 -5.45
N MET A 430 -11.27 -2.40 -5.23
CA MET A 430 -12.24 -2.14 -6.30
C MET A 430 -12.20 -0.69 -6.80
N ASN A 431 -11.66 0.23 -6.01
CA ASN A 431 -11.53 1.65 -6.36
C ASN A 431 -10.08 2.04 -6.69
N ILE A 432 -9.10 1.44 -6.01
CA ILE A 432 -7.67 1.70 -6.15
C ILE A 432 -6.96 0.38 -6.49
N ARG A 433 -6.42 0.29 -7.71
CA ARG A 433 -5.96 -0.98 -8.31
C ARG A 433 -4.57 -1.44 -7.83
N TYR A 434 -4.36 -1.59 -6.52
CA TYR A 434 -3.17 -2.24 -5.97
C TYR A 434 -3.22 -3.76 -6.25
N LEU A 435 -2.91 -4.17 -7.48
CA LEU A 435 -3.24 -5.50 -8.00
C LEU A 435 -2.58 -6.64 -7.21
N GLN A 436 -1.33 -6.48 -6.77
CA GLN A 436 -0.62 -7.51 -6.01
C GLN A 436 -1.20 -7.66 -4.60
N ASP A 437 -1.33 -6.57 -3.85
CA ASP A 437 -1.95 -6.57 -2.53
C ASP A 437 -3.38 -7.13 -2.58
N TRP A 438 -4.14 -6.81 -3.64
CA TRP A 438 -5.46 -7.37 -3.87
C TRP A 438 -5.40 -8.89 -4.14
N ALA A 439 -4.54 -9.33 -5.05
CA ALA A 439 -4.38 -10.74 -5.36
C ALA A 439 -4.00 -11.54 -4.11
N GLU A 440 -3.04 -11.06 -3.35
CA GLU A 440 -2.55 -11.75 -2.16
C GLU A 440 -3.55 -11.75 -1.01
N SER A 441 -4.09 -10.57 -0.66
CA SER A 441 -5.12 -10.46 0.38
C SER A 441 -6.33 -11.34 0.05
N GLY A 442 -6.74 -11.37 -1.22
CA GLY A 442 -7.83 -12.21 -1.70
C GLY A 442 -7.52 -13.70 -1.63
N LEU A 443 -6.30 -14.14 -2.00
CA LEU A 443 -5.89 -15.54 -1.94
C LEU A 443 -5.77 -16.04 -0.49
N LEU A 444 -5.09 -15.28 0.37
CA LEU A 444 -4.95 -15.61 1.79
C LEU A 444 -6.31 -15.62 2.49
N GLY A 445 -7.15 -14.63 2.22
CA GLY A 445 -8.48 -14.56 2.79
C GLY A 445 -9.39 -15.68 2.28
N ALA A 446 -9.33 -16.06 1.00
CA ALA A 446 -10.12 -17.17 0.47
C ALA A 446 -9.74 -18.49 1.12
N GLU A 447 -8.45 -18.71 1.35
CA GLU A 447 -7.97 -19.89 2.05
C GLU A 447 -8.35 -19.87 3.54
N ALA A 448 -8.26 -18.71 4.19
CA ALA A 448 -8.73 -18.55 5.55
C ALA A 448 -10.24 -18.80 5.69
N ALA A 449 -11.07 -18.31 4.77
CA ALA A 449 -12.51 -18.62 4.78
C ALA A 449 -12.79 -20.12 4.62
N ARG A 450 -11.98 -20.82 3.82
CA ARG A 450 -12.06 -22.28 3.68
C ARG A 450 -11.74 -23.00 4.98
N GLU A 451 -10.68 -22.60 5.68
CA GLU A 451 -10.28 -23.17 6.98
C GLU A 451 -11.27 -22.83 8.11
N ASP A 452 -11.86 -21.63 8.08
CA ASP A 452 -12.93 -21.22 9.01
C ASP A 452 -14.26 -21.94 8.74
N GLY A 453 -14.41 -22.56 7.56
CA GLY A 453 -15.66 -23.21 7.15
C GLY A 453 -16.77 -22.23 6.77
N ASP A 454 -16.44 -20.99 6.37
CA ASP A 454 -17.40 -20.01 5.87
C ASP A 454 -17.42 -20.01 4.33
N PRO A 455 -18.38 -20.71 3.69
CA PRO A 455 -18.42 -20.78 2.24
C PRO A 455 -18.77 -19.44 1.59
N ARG A 456 -19.48 -18.54 2.28
CA ARG A 456 -19.86 -17.24 1.71
C ARG A 456 -18.63 -16.33 1.60
N GLY A 457 -17.79 -16.32 2.62
CA GLY A 457 -16.48 -15.67 2.61
C GLY A 457 -15.59 -16.22 1.48
N GLU A 458 -15.52 -17.55 1.36
CA GLU A 458 -14.69 -18.22 0.34
C GLU A 458 -15.16 -17.84 -1.08
N ILE A 459 -16.45 -17.98 -1.39
CA ILE A 459 -17.01 -17.62 -2.70
C ILE A 459 -16.74 -16.15 -3.01
N ARG A 460 -16.99 -15.25 -2.05
CA ARG A 460 -16.82 -13.80 -2.25
C ARG A 460 -15.37 -13.48 -2.61
N LEU A 461 -14.41 -13.97 -1.85
CA LEU A 461 -12.99 -13.67 -2.05
C LEU A 461 -12.42 -14.33 -3.30
N ARG A 462 -12.77 -15.59 -3.58
CA ARG A 462 -12.37 -16.27 -4.82
C ARG A 462 -12.95 -15.58 -6.06
N SER A 463 -14.18 -15.08 -5.98
CA SER A 463 -14.80 -14.32 -7.07
C SER A 463 -14.05 -13.01 -7.32
N THR A 464 -13.75 -12.23 -6.28
CA THR A 464 -13.12 -10.92 -6.43
C THR A 464 -11.64 -11.00 -6.79
N VAL A 465 -10.90 -11.99 -6.26
CA VAL A 465 -9.46 -12.17 -6.51
C VAL A 465 -9.15 -12.65 -7.94
N SER A 466 -10.12 -13.27 -8.62
CA SER A 466 -9.97 -13.66 -10.03
C SER A 466 -9.58 -12.49 -10.93
N ARG A 467 -10.06 -11.29 -10.61
CA ARG A 467 -9.83 -10.06 -11.38
C ARG A 467 -8.38 -9.58 -11.33
N PRO A 468 -7.79 -9.23 -10.16
CA PRO A 468 -6.40 -8.81 -10.12
C PRO A 468 -5.44 -9.89 -10.67
N LEU A 469 -5.74 -11.17 -10.49
CA LEU A 469 -4.95 -12.26 -11.09
C LEU A 469 -4.96 -12.20 -12.62
N ALA A 470 -6.12 -11.98 -13.25
CA ALA A 470 -6.22 -11.83 -14.70
C ALA A 470 -5.52 -10.56 -15.20
N ASP A 471 -5.66 -9.44 -14.49
CA ASP A 471 -4.98 -8.18 -14.83
C ASP A 471 -3.44 -8.27 -14.71
N LEU A 472 -2.95 -9.11 -13.80
CA LEU A 472 -1.53 -9.44 -13.65
C LEU A 472 -1.06 -10.51 -14.65
N GLY A 473 -1.92 -10.96 -15.57
CA GLY A 473 -1.59 -12.00 -16.56
C GLY A 473 -1.53 -13.43 -15.98
N ARG A 474 -1.85 -13.63 -14.70
CA ARG A 474 -1.87 -14.94 -14.02
C ARG A 474 -3.16 -15.70 -14.32
N MET A 475 -3.40 -15.96 -15.61
CA MET A 475 -4.69 -16.46 -16.13
C MET A 475 -5.09 -17.84 -15.58
N ASP A 476 -4.12 -18.75 -15.37
CA ASP A 476 -4.40 -20.08 -14.82
C ASP A 476 -4.86 -20.01 -13.36
N GLN A 477 -4.24 -19.13 -12.56
CA GLN A 477 -4.67 -18.90 -11.18
C GLN A 477 -6.04 -18.24 -11.15
N ALA A 478 -6.28 -17.21 -11.98
CA ALA A 478 -7.59 -16.57 -12.10
C ALA A 478 -8.70 -17.58 -12.40
N LYS A 479 -8.45 -18.51 -13.33
CA LYS A 479 -9.35 -19.61 -13.69
C LYS A 479 -9.68 -20.49 -12.49
N GLN A 480 -8.66 -21.00 -11.79
CA GLN A 480 -8.83 -21.88 -10.64
C GLN A 480 -9.68 -21.23 -9.55
N GLN A 481 -9.43 -19.95 -9.26
CA GLN A 481 -10.19 -19.23 -8.24
C GLN A 481 -11.66 -19.07 -8.63
N ILE A 482 -11.93 -18.62 -9.86
CA ILE A 482 -13.31 -18.31 -10.26
C ILE A 482 -14.16 -19.56 -10.52
N GLU A 483 -13.57 -20.63 -11.08
CA GLU A 483 -14.28 -21.90 -11.27
C GLU A 483 -14.66 -22.54 -9.93
N ARG A 484 -13.76 -22.47 -8.93
CA ARG A 484 -14.05 -22.91 -7.57
C ARG A 484 -15.16 -22.09 -6.90
N ALA A 485 -15.17 -20.78 -7.10
CA ALA A 485 -16.22 -19.91 -6.56
C ALA A 485 -17.61 -20.28 -7.11
N VAL A 486 -17.71 -20.52 -8.43
CA VAL A 486 -18.98 -20.92 -9.07
C VAL A 486 -19.46 -22.29 -8.61
N GLU A 487 -18.55 -23.27 -8.50
CA GLU A 487 -18.86 -24.60 -7.98
C GLU A 487 -19.43 -24.54 -6.56
N LEU A 488 -18.77 -23.80 -5.67
CA LEU A 488 -19.20 -23.62 -4.28
C LEU A 488 -20.55 -22.90 -4.19
N ALA A 489 -20.75 -21.84 -4.98
CA ALA A 489 -21.94 -21.02 -4.89
C ALA A 489 -23.23 -21.79 -5.21
N GLY A 490 -23.17 -22.71 -6.17
CA GLY A 490 -24.30 -23.60 -6.49
C GLY A 490 -24.71 -24.55 -5.36
N SER A 491 -23.91 -24.68 -4.30
CA SER A 491 -24.15 -25.64 -3.22
C SER A 491 -24.78 -25.04 -1.95
N ILE A 492 -24.76 -23.70 -1.78
CA ILE A 492 -25.11 -23.06 -0.49
C ILE A 492 -26.48 -22.36 -0.48
N GLY A 493 -27.17 -22.29 -1.62
CA GLY A 493 -28.51 -21.70 -1.74
C GLY A 493 -28.58 -20.17 -1.62
N ASP A 494 -27.43 -19.48 -1.61
CA ASP A 494 -27.36 -18.01 -1.61
C ASP A 494 -27.39 -17.49 -3.06
N VAL A 495 -28.60 -17.24 -3.56
CA VAL A 495 -28.86 -16.92 -4.97
C VAL A 495 -28.14 -15.65 -5.42
N LEU A 496 -28.04 -14.62 -4.58
CA LEU A 496 -27.36 -13.37 -4.92
C LEU A 496 -25.85 -13.55 -4.99
N LEU A 497 -25.28 -14.39 -4.12
CA LEU A 497 -23.87 -14.69 -4.17
C LEU A 497 -23.52 -15.59 -5.37
N GLU A 498 -24.37 -16.55 -5.71
CA GLU A 498 -24.25 -17.36 -6.95
C GLU A 498 -24.30 -16.46 -8.20
N ALA A 499 -25.24 -15.52 -8.26
CA ALA A 499 -25.32 -14.55 -9.36
C ALA A 499 -24.02 -13.74 -9.49
N SER A 500 -23.48 -13.27 -8.35
CA SER A 500 -22.22 -12.52 -8.33
C SER A 500 -21.04 -13.36 -8.79
N ALA A 501 -20.95 -14.64 -8.38
CA ALA A 501 -19.89 -15.54 -8.84
C ALA A 501 -19.94 -15.75 -10.36
N HIS A 502 -21.14 -15.92 -10.93
CA HIS A 502 -21.32 -16.02 -12.38
C HIS A 502 -20.97 -14.71 -13.12
N GLU A 503 -21.26 -13.53 -12.57
CA GLU A 503 -20.82 -12.24 -13.14
C GLU A 503 -19.30 -12.15 -13.22
N PHE A 504 -18.59 -12.48 -12.13
CA PHE A 504 -17.12 -12.49 -12.13
C PHE A 504 -16.56 -13.56 -13.09
N HIS A 505 -17.21 -14.72 -13.20
CA HIS A 505 -16.82 -15.75 -14.16
C HIS A 505 -16.97 -15.29 -15.61
N GLY A 506 -18.09 -14.63 -15.95
CA GLY A 506 -18.27 -14.03 -17.27
C GLY A 506 -17.15 -13.05 -17.61
N ARG A 507 -16.71 -12.24 -16.64
CA ARG A 507 -15.63 -11.25 -16.84
C ARG A 507 -14.25 -11.88 -17.04
N TYR A 508 -13.98 -13.01 -16.40
CA TYR A 508 -12.81 -13.81 -16.72
C TYR A 508 -12.93 -14.40 -18.14
N LEU A 509 -14.10 -14.96 -18.47
CA LEU A 509 -14.37 -15.56 -19.78
C LEU A 509 -14.29 -14.54 -20.92
N ASP A 510 -14.64 -13.27 -20.72
CA ASP A 510 -14.47 -12.21 -21.74
C ASP A 510 -13.02 -12.11 -22.28
N LEU A 511 -12.04 -12.50 -21.46
CA LEU A 511 -10.63 -12.47 -21.81
C LEU A 511 -10.17 -13.71 -22.60
N VAL A 512 -10.87 -14.84 -22.44
CA VAL A 512 -10.40 -16.16 -22.93
C VAL A 512 -11.39 -16.88 -23.85
N ASP A 513 -12.70 -16.68 -23.66
CA ASP A 513 -13.80 -17.29 -24.41
C ASP A 513 -15.10 -16.46 -24.25
N ARG A 514 -15.32 -15.54 -25.20
CA ARG A 514 -16.46 -14.61 -25.19
C ARG A 514 -17.82 -15.29 -25.36
N GLU A 515 -17.90 -16.45 -26.01
CA GLU A 515 -19.17 -17.18 -26.17
C GLU A 515 -19.60 -17.79 -24.84
N ARG A 516 -18.66 -18.39 -24.09
CA ARG A 516 -18.94 -18.87 -22.73
C ARG A 516 -19.26 -17.73 -21.78
N ALA A 517 -18.68 -16.54 -21.98
CA ALA A 517 -18.99 -15.36 -21.18
C ALA A 517 -20.49 -14.99 -21.27
N LEU A 518 -21.09 -15.04 -22.47
CA LEU A 518 -22.53 -14.78 -22.65
C LEU A 518 -23.40 -15.71 -21.78
N ALA A 519 -23.08 -17.01 -21.75
CA ALA A 519 -23.82 -17.96 -20.92
C ALA A 519 -23.68 -17.66 -19.42
N ALA A 520 -22.48 -17.27 -18.97
CA ALA A 520 -22.25 -16.90 -17.58
C ALA A 520 -23.04 -15.64 -17.19
N TYR A 521 -23.07 -14.61 -18.04
CA TYR A 521 -23.85 -13.40 -17.77
C TYR A 521 -25.36 -13.64 -17.78
N THR A 522 -25.88 -14.45 -18.70
CA THR A 522 -27.29 -14.84 -18.71
C THR A 522 -27.66 -15.55 -17.42
N ARG A 523 -26.83 -16.49 -16.95
CA ARG A 523 -27.06 -17.17 -15.67
C ARG A 523 -27.04 -16.20 -14.49
N ALA A 524 -26.10 -15.25 -14.47
CA ALA A 524 -26.03 -14.22 -13.43
C ALA A 524 -27.28 -13.32 -13.41
N GLU A 525 -27.81 -12.96 -14.59
CA GLU A 525 -29.06 -12.20 -14.71
C GLU A 525 -30.25 -13.00 -14.16
N GLU A 526 -30.44 -14.25 -14.62
CA GLU A 526 -31.53 -15.12 -14.19
C GLU A 526 -31.57 -15.28 -12.67
N LEU A 527 -30.41 -15.58 -12.07
CA LEU A 527 -30.26 -15.71 -10.63
C LEU A 527 -30.59 -14.39 -9.91
N SER A 528 -30.01 -13.28 -10.36
CA SER A 528 -30.28 -11.96 -9.77
C SER A 528 -31.77 -11.60 -9.82
N SER A 529 -32.44 -11.83 -10.95
CA SER A 529 -33.88 -11.59 -11.11
C SER A 529 -34.72 -12.52 -10.23
N SER A 530 -34.29 -13.76 -10.03
CA SER A 530 -35.00 -14.73 -9.18
C SER A 530 -34.83 -14.48 -7.67
N ALA A 531 -33.79 -13.76 -7.27
CA ALA A 531 -33.52 -13.43 -5.86
C ALA A 531 -34.48 -12.37 -5.27
N GLY A 532 -35.34 -11.77 -6.10
CA GLY A 532 -36.41 -10.86 -5.69
C GLY A 532 -36.19 -9.40 -6.07
N ASP A 533 -37.00 -8.52 -5.48
CA ASP A 533 -37.14 -7.10 -5.88
C ASP A 533 -36.23 -6.13 -5.11
N GLY A 534 -35.32 -6.65 -4.29
CA GLY A 534 -34.36 -5.84 -3.53
C GLY A 534 -33.39 -5.08 -4.43
N ARG A 535 -32.85 -3.95 -3.93
CA ARG A 535 -31.88 -3.12 -4.69
C ARG A 535 -30.68 -3.92 -5.21
N ASN A 536 -30.11 -4.81 -4.39
CA ASN A 536 -28.96 -5.62 -4.78
C ASN A 536 -29.28 -6.63 -5.89
N ALA A 537 -30.46 -7.24 -5.86
CA ALA A 537 -30.94 -8.14 -6.90
C ALA A 537 -31.10 -7.41 -8.24
N ARG A 538 -31.83 -6.29 -8.25
CA ARG A 538 -32.03 -5.47 -9.45
C ARG A 538 -30.72 -4.92 -10.01
N ARG A 539 -29.83 -4.45 -9.14
CA ARG A 539 -28.51 -3.94 -9.53
C ARG A 539 -27.61 -5.04 -10.08
N GLY A 540 -27.64 -6.24 -9.50
CA GLY A 540 -26.91 -7.42 -10.00
C GLY A 540 -27.38 -7.83 -11.40
N ALA A 541 -28.69 -7.87 -11.62
CA ALA A 541 -29.27 -8.14 -12.94
C ALA A 541 -28.85 -7.10 -13.98
N ALA A 542 -28.89 -5.80 -13.64
CA ALA A 542 -28.45 -4.72 -14.51
C ALA A 542 -26.95 -4.82 -14.88
N LEU A 543 -26.10 -5.19 -13.92
CA LEU A 543 -24.66 -5.43 -14.17
C LEU A 543 -24.43 -6.59 -15.13
N ALA A 544 -25.11 -7.71 -14.93
CA ALA A 544 -25.01 -8.89 -15.80
C ALA A 544 -25.40 -8.55 -17.24
N VAL A 545 -26.53 -7.86 -17.44
CA VAL A 545 -26.99 -7.42 -18.76
C VAL A 545 -26.01 -6.43 -19.40
N TYR A 546 -25.48 -5.47 -18.63
CA TYR A 546 -24.47 -4.53 -19.14
C TYR A 546 -23.22 -5.25 -19.67
N PHE A 547 -22.68 -6.20 -18.91
CA PHE A 547 -21.51 -6.93 -19.35
C PHE A 547 -21.83 -7.84 -20.55
N ARG A 548 -22.99 -8.51 -20.57
CA ARG A 548 -23.45 -9.29 -21.74
C ARG A 548 -23.53 -8.43 -22.99
N GLY A 549 -24.12 -7.24 -22.90
CA GLY A 549 -24.19 -6.27 -24.01
C GLY A 549 -22.81 -5.83 -24.52
N ARG A 550 -21.83 -5.63 -23.61
CA ARG A 550 -20.43 -5.35 -24.01
C ARG A 550 -19.79 -6.54 -24.73
N THR A 551 -20.00 -7.76 -24.26
CA THR A 551 -19.48 -8.99 -24.90
C THR A 551 -20.09 -9.19 -26.29
N LEU A 552 -21.42 -9.01 -26.43
CA LEU A 552 -22.13 -9.08 -27.70
C LEU A 552 -21.57 -8.06 -28.71
N ALA A 553 -21.26 -6.84 -28.25
CA ALA A 553 -20.65 -5.82 -29.09
C ALA A 553 -19.26 -6.21 -29.61
N GLU A 554 -18.44 -6.88 -28.79
CA GLU A 554 -17.13 -7.41 -29.22
C GLU A 554 -17.25 -8.61 -30.17
N LEU A 555 -18.31 -9.42 -30.04
CA LEU A 555 -18.63 -10.51 -30.96
C LEU A 555 -19.31 -10.04 -32.26
N GLY A 556 -19.64 -8.75 -32.38
CA GLY A 556 -20.31 -8.18 -33.55
C GLY A 556 -21.81 -8.46 -33.64
N ARG A 557 -22.45 -8.94 -32.56
CA ARG A 557 -23.90 -9.16 -32.44
C ARG A 557 -24.60 -7.85 -32.05
N LYS A 558 -24.63 -6.91 -33.00
CA LYS A 558 -24.89 -5.48 -32.75
C LYS A 558 -26.29 -5.19 -32.25
N GLU A 559 -27.32 -5.78 -32.85
CA GLU A 559 -28.72 -5.53 -32.48
C GLU A 559 -29.00 -6.02 -31.06
N GLU A 560 -28.49 -7.20 -30.72
CA GLU A 560 -28.60 -7.77 -29.37
C GLU A 560 -27.79 -6.96 -28.35
N ALA A 561 -26.59 -6.52 -28.72
CA ALA A 561 -25.77 -5.65 -27.87
C ALA A 561 -26.48 -4.33 -27.54
N ALA A 562 -27.11 -3.69 -28.54
CA ALA A 562 -27.87 -2.46 -28.34
C ALA A 562 -29.05 -2.70 -27.39
N ALA A 563 -29.83 -3.77 -27.60
CA ALA A 563 -30.96 -4.11 -26.76
C ALA A 563 -30.55 -4.34 -25.30
N ASP A 564 -29.49 -5.12 -25.05
CA ASP A 564 -28.98 -5.36 -23.70
C ASP A 564 -28.47 -4.07 -23.04
N LEU A 565 -27.72 -3.24 -23.77
CA LEU A 565 -27.22 -1.98 -23.21
C LEU A 565 -28.36 -0.99 -22.91
N GLU A 566 -29.40 -0.91 -23.73
CA GLU A 566 -30.59 -0.09 -23.47
C GLU A 566 -31.40 -0.59 -22.26
N ASP A 567 -31.55 -1.90 -22.13
CA ASP A 567 -32.20 -2.52 -20.97
C ASP A 567 -31.38 -2.27 -19.68
N ALA A 568 -30.06 -2.52 -19.71
CA ALA A 568 -29.19 -2.23 -18.58
C ALA A 568 -29.26 -0.76 -18.14
N LEU A 569 -29.28 0.19 -19.09
CA LEU A 569 -29.43 1.61 -18.80
C LEU A 569 -30.75 1.89 -18.07
N THR A 570 -31.84 1.32 -18.58
CA THR A 570 -33.18 1.45 -17.98
C THR A 570 -33.18 0.90 -16.55
N ARG A 571 -32.60 -0.29 -16.33
CA ARG A 571 -32.53 -0.94 -15.02
C ARG A 571 -31.70 -0.13 -14.00
N PHE A 572 -30.55 0.43 -14.40
CA PHE A 572 -29.74 1.25 -13.49
C PHE A 572 -30.42 2.55 -13.06
N LEU A 573 -31.17 3.19 -13.97
CA LEU A 573 -31.91 4.42 -13.70
C LEU A 573 -33.19 4.17 -12.88
N ALA A 574 -33.75 2.96 -12.93
CA ALA A 574 -34.94 2.57 -12.18
C ALA A 574 -34.67 2.09 -10.73
N LEU A 575 -33.40 2.06 -10.30
CA LEU A 575 -33.08 1.77 -8.89
C LEU A 575 -33.62 2.88 -7.98
N SER A 576 -33.94 2.53 -6.73
CA SER A 576 -34.44 3.49 -5.72
C SER A 576 -33.48 4.65 -5.48
N ASP A 577 -32.18 4.38 -5.63
CA ASP A 577 -31.10 5.35 -5.81
C ASP A 577 -30.41 5.03 -7.14
N PRO A 578 -30.65 5.83 -8.21
CA PRO A 578 -30.12 5.58 -9.54
C PRO A 578 -28.60 5.43 -9.56
N ASP A 579 -28.09 4.35 -10.15
CA ASP A 579 -26.64 4.15 -10.34
C ASP A 579 -26.15 4.94 -11.56
N GLU A 580 -26.13 6.26 -11.45
CA GLU A 580 -25.75 7.19 -12.53
C GLU A 580 -24.33 6.94 -13.05
N ARG A 581 -23.43 6.42 -12.20
CA ARG A 581 -22.06 6.07 -12.62
C ARG A 581 -22.09 4.89 -13.58
N MET A 582 -22.85 3.83 -13.28
CA MET A 582 -23.02 2.71 -14.20
C MET A 582 -23.83 3.12 -15.44
N ALA A 583 -24.87 3.93 -15.28
CA ALA A 583 -25.65 4.46 -16.41
C ALA A 583 -24.76 5.24 -17.40
N ALA A 584 -23.84 6.08 -16.93
CA ALA A 584 -22.89 6.79 -17.80
C ALA A 584 -21.94 5.83 -18.55
N ARG A 585 -21.50 4.75 -17.90
CA ARG A 585 -20.70 3.69 -18.56
C ARG A 585 -21.49 2.93 -19.61
N VAL A 586 -22.78 2.68 -19.36
CA VAL A 586 -23.68 2.03 -20.34
C VAL A 586 -23.90 2.95 -21.54
N ARG A 587 -24.17 4.24 -21.31
CA ARG A 587 -24.26 5.27 -22.38
C ARG A 587 -22.98 5.33 -23.21
N THR A 588 -21.81 5.31 -22.58
CA THR A 588 -20.53 5.24 -23.32
C THR A 588 -20.45 3.97 -24.18
N GLY A 589 -20.88 2.82 -23.65
CA GLY A 589 -20.93 1.57 -24.43
C GLY A 589 -21.89 1.62 -25.62
N LEU A 590 -23.05 2.26 -25.49
CA LEU A 590 -23.98 2.50 -26.61
C LEU A 590 -23.34 3.42 -27.67
N GLY A 591 -22.65 4.47 -27.23
CA GLY A 591 -21.89 5.35 -28.12
C GLY A 591 -20.78 4.61 -28.87
N ASP A 592 -19.99 3.79 -28.16
CA ASP A 592 -18.92 2.98 -28.76
C ASP A 592 -19.47 2.01 -29.81
N LEU A 593 -20.64 1.41 -29.56
CA LEU A 593 -21.31 0.53 -30.52
C LEU A 593 -21.68 1.27 -31.81
N ARG A 594 -22.30 2.45 -31.70
CA ARG A 594 -22.62 3.32 -32.84
C ARG A 594 -21.36 3.81 -33.57
N LEU A 595 -20.27 4.04 -32.83
CA LEU A 595 -18.98 4.41 -33.40
C LEU A 595 -18.38 3.27 -34.24
N LYS A 596 -18.41 2.02 -33.74
CA LYS A 596 -18.01 0.82 -34.51
C LYS A 596 -18.86 0.60 -35.76
N GLU A 597 -20.13 0.99 -35.72
CA GLU A 597 -21.05 0.97 -36.87
C GLU A 597 -20.82 2.10 -37.88
N LYS A 598 -19.95 3.06 -37.56
CA LYS A 598 -19.78 4.30 -38.32
C LYS A 598 -21.04 5.16 -38.35
N ALA A 599 -21.98 4.93 -37.43
CA ALA A 599 -23.19 5.73 -37.23
C ALA A 599 -22.88 6.93 -36.33
N TYR A 600 -21.89 7.74 -36.71
CA TYR A 600 -21.28 8.76 -35.84
C TYR A 600 -22.29 9.78 -35.30
N GLN A 601 -23.26 10.23 -36.12
CA GLN A 601 -24.33 11.14 -35.69
C GLN A 601 -25.20 10.56 -34.57
N GLN A 602 -25.42 9.24 -34.59
CA GLN A 602 -26.19 8.54 -33.56
C GLN A 602 -25.35 8.26 -32.31
N ALA A 603 -24.02 8.28 -32.41
CA ALA A 603 -23.12 8.10 -31.27
C ALA A 603 -23.06 9.34 -30.35
N LEU A 604 -23.14 10.55 -30.93
CA LEU A 604 -22.95 11.81 -30.18
C LEU A 604 -23.87 11.95 -28.95
N PRO A 605 -25.21 11.73 -29.05
CA PRO A 605 -26.10 11.93 -27.91
C PRO A 605 -25.77 11.02 -26.72
N HIS A 606 -25.28 9.80 -27.00
CA HIS A 606 -24.91 8.85 -25.97
C HIS A 606 -23.68 9.33 -25.17
N PHE A 607 -22.62 9.78 -25.84
CA PHE A 607 -21.45 10.30 -25.15
C PHE A 607 -21.74 11.61 -24.41
N THR A 608 -22.50 12.53 -25.02
CA THR A 608 -22.89 13.79 -24.36
C THR A 608 -23.67 13.53 -23.08
N ALA A 609 -24.67 12.64 -23.11
CA ALA A 609 -25.44 12.29 -21.92
C ALA A 609 -24.60 11.56 -20.85
N ALA A 610 -23.58 10.78 -21.26
CA ALA A 610 -22.63 10.18 -20.32
C ALA A 610 -21.78 11.24 -19.62
N ILE A 611 -21.24 12.21 -20.37
CA ILE A 611 -20.42 13.31 -19.86
C ILE A 611 -21.23 14.18 -18.89
N GLU A 612 -22.43 14.61 -19.27
CA GLU A 612 -23.29 15.46 -18.43
C GLU A 612 -23.65 14.78 -17.09
N ALA A 613 -23.88 13.45 -17.11
CA ALA A 613 -24.16 12.70 -15.89
C ALA A 613 -22.93 12.62 -14.96
N LEU A 614 -21.73 12.48 -15.53
CA LEU A 614 -20.47 12.45 -14.78
C LEU A 614 -20.11 13.84 -14.22
N GLU A 615 -20.28 14.90 -15.01
CA GLU A 615 -20.06 16.28 -14.59
C GLU A 615 -20.96 16.67 -13.40
N ARG A 616 -22.25 16.28 -13.43
CA ARG A 616 -23.19 16.52 -12.32
C ARG A 616 -22.76 15.87 -10.99
N ARG A 617 -21.87 14.87 -11.04
CA ARG A 617 -21.30 14.20 -9.85
C ARG A 617 -19.89 14.67 -9.52
N GLY A 618 -19.51 15.85 -9.99
CA GLY A 618 -18.23 16.48 -9.72
C GLY A 618 -17.22 16.36 -10.86
N GLY A 619 -17.54 15.65 -11.95
CA GLY A 619 -16.70 15.51 -13.14
C GLY A 619 -15.30 14.97 -12.83
N ASN A 620 -14.33 15.34 -13.67
CA ASN A 620 -12.90 15.08 -13.49
C ASN A 620 -12.56 13.59 -13.26
N SER A 621 -13.38 12.69 -13.81
CA SER A 621 -13.19 11.25 -13.66
C SER A 621 -12.58 10.61 -14.91
N HIS A 622 -11.88 9.50 -14.74
CA HIS A 622 -11.38 8.66 -15.83
C HIS A 622 -12.47 8.30 -16.85
N TYR A 623 -13.69 7.99 -16.39
CA TYR A 623 -14.81 7.67 -17.28
C TYR A 623 -15.28 8.88 -18.10
N GLU A 624 -15.16 10.10 -17.57
CA GLU A 624 -15.46 11.32 -18.33
C GLU A 624 -14.43 11.51 -19.44
N ALA A 625 -13.14 11.32 -19.12
CA ALA A 625 -12.08 11.42 -20.11
C ALA A 625 -12.27 10.41 -21.25
N LEU A 626 -12.56 9.14 -20.93
CA LEU A 626 -12.83 8.11 -21.94
C LEU A 626 -14.05 8.46 -22.81
N ALA A 627 -15.16 8.92 -22.21
CA ALA A 627 -16.34 9.31 -22.97
C ALA A 627 -16.05 10.51 -23.90
N ARG A 628 -15.22 11.46 -23.46
CA ARG A 628 -14.78 12.61 -24.29
C ARG A 628 -13.86 12.19 -25.43
N GLU A 629 -12.96 11.24 -25.21
CA GLU A 629 -12.11 10.68 -26.26
C GLU A 629 -12.95 9.98 -27.33
N SER A 630 -13.89 9.10 -26.94
CA SER A 630 -14.80 8.45 -27.90
C SER A 630 -15.70 9.46 -28.62
N LEU A 631 -16.16 10.52 -27.94
CA LEU A 631 -16.92 11.61 -28.57
C LEU A 631 -16.07 12.36 -29.61
N ALA A 632 -14.82 12.65 -29.29
CA ALA A 632 -13.91 13.29 -30.24
C ALA A 632 -13.67 12.41 -31.48
N ASP A 633 -13.51 11.10 -31.32
CA ASP A 633 -13.37 10.18 -32.44
C ASP A 633 -14.60 10.22 -33.38
N ALA A 634 -15.81 10.27 -32.81
CA ALA A 634 -17.04 10.43 -33.60
C ALA A 634 -17.12 11.79 -34.32
N LEU A 635 -16.73 12.89 -33.65
CA LEU A 635 -16.75 14.24 -34.22
C LEU A 635 -15.72 14.40 -35.35
N THR A 636 -14.52 13.85 -35.20
CA THR A 636 -13.49 13.84 -36.26
C THR A 636 -13.99 13.09 -37.49
N ALA A 637 -14.63 11.93 -37.32
CA ALA A 637 -15.19 11.17 -38.42
C ALA A 637 -16.36 11.88 -39.15
N LEU A 638 -17.04 12.81 -38.47
CA LEU A 638 -18.07 13.68 -39.05
C LEU A 638 -17.53 14.94 -39.72
N GLY A 639 -16.21 15.15 -39.73
CA GLY A 639 -15.61 16.36 -40.28
C GLY A 639 -15.83 17.60 -39.39
N LEU A 640 -15.98 17.41 -38.08
CA LEU A 640 -16.10 18.47 -37.07
C LEU A 640 -14.83 18.54 -36.17
N PRO A 641 -13.63 18.70 -36.73
CA PRO A 641 -12.38 18.61 -35.97
C PRO A 641 -12.27 19.68 -34.89
N GLY A 642 -12.80 20.89 -35.10
CA GLY A 642 -12.77 21.95 -34.09
C GLY A 642 -13.59 21.62 -32.83
N GLU A 643 -14.67 20.86 -32.96
CA GLU A 643 -15.42 20.36 -31.81
C GLU A 643 -14.73 19.16 -31.16
N ALA A 644 -14.21 18.23 -31.97
CA ALA A 644 -13.41 17.10 -31.49
C ALA A 644 -12.24 17.57 -30.62
N GLU A 645 -11.54 18.61 -31.10
CA GLU A 645 -10.40 19.21 -30.42
C GLU A 645 -10.76 19.74 -29.01
N ARG A 646 -11.92 20.38 -28.85
CA ARG A 646 -12.39 20.83 -27.53
C ARG A 646 -12.55 19.67 -26.55
N HIS A 647 -13.10 18.55 -27.02
CA HIS A 647 -13.27 17.37 -26.18
C HIS A 647 -11.94 16.68 -25.88
N LEU A 648 -11.02 16.60 -26.85
CA LEU A 648 -9.66 16.09 -26.63
C LEU A 648 -8.87 16.97 -25.67
N ARG A 649 -8.96 18.31 -25.76
CA ARG A 649 -8.34 19.25 -24.82
C ARG A 649 -8.88 19.06 -23.41
N ARG A 650 -10.21 18.88 -23.25
CA ARG A 650 -10.80 18.61 -21.93
C ARG A 650 -10.42 17.23 -21.39
N ALA A 651 -10.38 16.20 -22.23
CA ALA A 651 -9.87 14.88 -21.84
C ALA A 651 -8.39 14.98 -21.44
N LEU A 652 -7.59 15.75 -22.17
CA LEU A 652 -6.20 16.03 -21.86
C LEU A 652 -6.05 16.76 -20.52
N GLU A 653 -6.86 17.77 -20.22
CA GLU A 653 -6.89 18.41 -18.90
C GLU A 653 -7.13 17.38 -17.79
N ILE A 654 -8.16 16.53 -17.95
CA ILE A 654 -8.49 15.49 -16.97
C ILE A 654 -7.35 14.48 -16.82
N HIS A 655 -6.71 14.04 -17.92
CA HIS A 655 -5.56 13.13 -17.88
C HIS A 655 -4.29 13.81 -17.35
N ARG A 656 -4.11 15.12 -17.53
CA ARG A 656 -2.99 15.91 -17.00
C ARG A 656 -3.13 16.12 -15.49
N GLU A 657 -4.30 16.57 -15.06
CA GLU A 657 -4.68 16.58 -13.64
C GLU A 657 -4.56 15.17 -13.05
N GLY A 658 -4.90 14.17 -13.88
CA GLY A 658 -4.78 12.73 -13.66
C GLY A 658 -3.38 12.16 -13.65
N GLY A 659 -2.38 12.86 -14.17
CA GLY A 659 -1.04 12.34 -14.46
C GLY A 659 -0.98 11.01 -15.26
N GLY A 660 -2.00 10.62 -16.00
CA GLY A 660 -1.96 9.38 -16.79
C GLY A 660 -1.02 9.46 -18.01
N PRO A 661 -0.48 8.32 -18.51
CA PRO A 661 0.29 8.29 -19.76
C PRO A 661 -0.52 8.74 -20.98
N ARG A 662 -1.86 8.62 -20.89
CA ARG A 662 -2.83 9.04 -21.91
C ARG A 662 -2.72 10.54 -22.24
N ALA A 663 -2.31 11.39 -21.30
CA ALA A 663 -2.11 12.82 -21.56
C ALA A 663 -1.14 13.06 -22.73
N ARG A 664 0.01 12.39 -22.72
CA ARG A 664 1.03 12.56 -23.78
C ARG A 664 0.60 12.00 -25.13
N ILE A 665 -0.27 10.98 -25.13
CA ILE A 665 -0.85 10.43 -26.36
C ILE A 665 -1.81 11.46 -26.96
N LEU A 666 -2.65 12.08 -26.12
CA LEU A 666 -3.59 13.11 -26.55
C LEU A 666 -2.89 14.40 -26.98
N GLU A 667 -1.78 14.79 -26.34
CA GLU A 667 -0.94 15.92 -26.77
C GLU A 667 -0.40 15.71 -28.19
N ARG A 668 0.25 14.57 -28.44
CA ARG A 668 0.77 14.25 -29.78
C ARG A 668 -0.34 14.20 -30.83
N ARG A 669 -1.48 13.60 -30.50
CA ARG A 669 -2.64 13.57 -31.39
C ARG A 669 -3.12 14.98 -31.75
N LEU A 670 -3.22 15.87 -30.75
CA LEU A 670 -3.57 17.27 -30.98
C LEU A 670 -2.52 17.98 -31.84
N GLU A 671 -1.23 17.74 -31.64
CA GLU A 671 -0.16 18.34 -32.46
C GLU A 671 -0.20 17.87 -33.92
N GLU A 672 -0.43 16.58 -34.17
CA GLU A 672 -0.54 15.99 -35.51
C GLU A 672 -1.74 16.54 -36.29
N GLU A 673 -2.90 16.72 -35.62
CA GLU A 673 -4.11 17.30 -36.22
C GLU A 673 -3.91 18.78 -36.61
N HIS A 674 -3.02 19.52 -35.95
CA HIS A 674 -2.65 20.90 -36.33
C HIS A 674 -1.54 20.98 -37.39
N GLY A 675 -0.61 20.03 -37.38
CA GLY A 675 0.51 19.97 -38.34
C GLY A 675 0.07 19.64 -39.77
N GLY A 676 -0.99 18.84 -39.92
CA GLY A 676 -1.55 18.47 -41.23
C GLY A 676 -2.25 19.61 -41.99
N ASN A 677 -2.57 20.73 -41.32
CA ASN A 677 -3.29 21.87 -41.91
C ASN A 677 -2.36 23.03 -42.36
N ARG A 678 -1.03 22.82 -42.34
CA ARG A 678 0.00 23.77 -42.83
C ARG A 678 0.79 23.26 -44.04
N SER A 679 0.23 22.31 -44.81
CA SER A 679 0.84 21.79 -46.05
C SER A 679 0.14 22.33 -47.28
#